data_AF-A0A1B0DLF8-F1
#
_entry.id   AF-A0A1B0DLF8-F1
#
_cell.length_a   1.000
_cell.length_b   1.000
_cell.length_c   1.000
_cell.angle_alpha   90.00
_cell.angle_beta   90.00
_cell.angle_gamma   90.00
#
_symmetry.space_group_name_H-M   'P 1'
#
loop_
_entity.id
_entity.type
_entity.pdbx_description
1 polymer ?
#
loop_
_entity_poly.entity_id
_entity_poly.type
_entity_poly.pdbx_seq_one_letter_code
_entity_poly.pdbx_strand_id
1 'polypeptide(L)'
;MDEINAWLDRIEEEYSDVLTPLSYGYSYELEAIRGVLISYQAGNPAIFIESNIHAREWISGATTTWIINELLTSTDPEIRHIAENYDWYIFPITNPDGYRYSHDVDRMWRSTRSHGTGPGASDDPCSQIFAGPYPFSELETGQLANFVNQHLDHIKVYLTLHSFTQLILYPYSWTPAPAANTDDLSQIGHAAADRLRESFGTEYTVHSMHSLYIATGTSGDWAYAGAGIDLTFAYEFRDNGTYGFLLPPDQIIPNSIEVMQSFIALLEEIVILLAFSNAEKVRFDNYKVYVVQIENEEQLNVMHEIEKTAFSSYDFWKSPSYVGNPVEVMVAPHKLSEFEEIMESLQYNYSLKIANVQELVDKQDPANQPKNTGFWERYQTMDEINAWLDQILSDNAYVLRPITYGNSYEMEPIRGVLLSFNAGNPAIFIESNIHAREWITAATTTWLLNELLTSTDPDVRRIAFNYDWYIFPVTNPDGYRHSHDVNRMWRTTRSRHGLLCRGADPNRNFGYRWQDGSGPGASDNACSQTFAGPYAFSELETGQLANFVLDRLDHIKVYLSMHSFSQLLLYPYGWTSAPAADAESLNQIGLAAADRLRVPFGTEYAVHSMNNLYIATGTKYDSREWITAATTTWLVNEFITSNDPEIRRIAESYDWYIFPVTNPDGYRHSHEVNRMWRTTRSRHGLLCRGADPNRNFDFRWQDGSGPGASDNPCSQTFAGPYPFSELETGQLANYVLQRLNHIKMYLSMHNFSELLLYPYGWTLNPSPDAQSLHQIGQAAADRLRVPFGTDYGVHSISNLYVATGSSPDWAYGAADIKLTYAYEFRDNGTYAFLLPPEQIIPNSIEVMQSLIGMIDESERLGFLAIKMRNLIVFSVVILLAFANAEKVRFDNYKVYVVQIDNEEQLNVMHEIERTAFSSYDFWRNPSYVGNPVEIMVAPHKASEFAEIMESLQYNYIVKIANVQELVDKQDPANQPRNTGFWERYQTMDEINTWMDQMLAQHGNVLTPITYGNSYEMEPIRGFLMSYRSGNPAIFIESNIHAR
;
A
#
# COMPACT_ATOMS: atom_id res chain seq x y z
N MET A 1 -10.80 37.94 40.48
CA MET A 1 -12.04 37.17 40.28
C MET A 1 -13.28 38.04 40.45
N ASP A 2 -13.46 38.68 41.61
CA ASP A 2 -14.72 39.35 41.97
C ASP A 2 -15.18 40.45 41.00
N GLU A 3 -14.24 41.20 40.40
CA GLU A 3 -14.53 42.21 39.37
C GLU A 3 -15.11 41.61 38.08
N ILE A 4 -14.67 40.41 37.69
CA ILE A 4 -15.19 39.67 36.53
C ILE A 4 -16.59 39.15 36.84
N ASN A 5 -16.79 38.52 38.01
CA ASN A 5 -18.11 38.06 38.45
C ASN A 5 -19.12 39.21 38.50
N ALA A 6 -18.75 40.33 39.12
CA ALA A 6 -19.60 41.52 39.18
C ALA A 6 -19.81 42.21 37.82
N TRP A 7 -18.99 41.94 36.80
CA TRP A 7 -19.21 42.38 35.43
C TRP A 7 -20.14 41.43 34.67
N LEU A 8 -19.99 40.11 34.84
CA LEU A 8 -20.95 39.11 34.36
C LEU A 8 -22.36 39.40 34.88
N ASP A 9 -22.50 39.72 36.18
CA ASP A 9 -23.77 40.13 36.80
C ASP A 9 -24.41 41.36 36.12
N ARG A 10 -23.61 42.30 35.59
CA ARG A 10 -24.12 43.52 34.92
C ARG A 10 -24.56 43.25 33.49
N ILE A 11 -23.77 42.49 32.72
CA ILE A 11 -24.16 42.14 31.34
C ILE A 11 -25.33 41.15 31.32
N GLU A 12 -25.52 40.36 32.38
CA GLU A 12 -26.73 39.56 32.62
C GLU A 12 -27.97 40.45 32.79
N GLU A 13 -27.90 41.54 33.57
CA GLU A 13 -29.01 42.49 33.71
C GLU A 13 -29.25 43.31 32.41
N GLU A 14 -28.18 43.74 31.74
CA GLU A 14 -28.22 44.64 30.58
C GLU A 14 -28.62 43.94 29.26
N TYR A 15 -28.23 42.68 29.05
CA TYR A 15 -28.46 41.91 27.81
C TYR A 15 -29.30 40.63 28.03
N SER A 16 -30.20 40.66 29.02
CA SER A 16 -31.07 39.53 29.43
C SER A 16 -32.03 38.99 28.35
N ASP A 17 -32.10 39.64 27.18
CA ASP A 17 -32.85 39.17 26.01
C ASP A 17 -32.07 38.18 25.12
N VAL A 18 -30.73 38.18 25.22
CA VAL A 18 -29.82 37.39 24.35
C VAL A 18 -28.70 36.68 25.11
N LEU A 19 -28.46 37.04 26.38
CA LEU A 19 -27.46 36.42 27.25
C LEU A 19 -28.15 35.61 28.36
N THR A 20 -27.79 34.33 28.47
CA THR A 20 -28.18 33.45 29.58
C THR A 20 -26.95 33.13 30.45
N PRO A 21 -27.01 33.33 31.77
CA PRO A 21 -25.88 33.02 32.66
C PRO A 21 -25.71 31.50 32.81
N LEU A 22 -24.45 31.05 32.84
CA LEU A 22 -24.10 29.64 33.01
C LEU A 22 -23.21 29.41 34.24
N SER A 23 -23.33 28.21 34.80
CA SER A 23 -22.27 27.59 35.58
C SER A 23 -22.28 26.09 35.29
N TYR A 24 -21.11 25.50 35.02
CA TYR A 24 -21.00 24.06 34.89
C TYR A 24 -20.70 23.34 36.21
N GLY A 25 -20.39 24.07 37.29
CA GLY A 25 -20.00 23.45 38.55
C GLY A 25 -19.35 24.38 39.57
N TYR A 26 -18.71 23.75 40.56
CA TYR A 26 -17.92 24.42 41.59
C TYR A 26 -16.49 23.87 41.62
N SER A 27 -15.53 24.74 41.90
CA SER A 27 -14.13 24.37 42.08
C SER A 27 -13.85 23.71 43.43
N TYR A 28 -12.60 23.29 43.65
CA TYR A 28 -12.13 22.67 44.89
C TYR A 28 -12.33 23.56 46.14
N GLU A 29 -12.02 24.85 46.06
CA GLU A 29 -12.21 25.84 47.14
C GLU A 29 -13.66 26.41 47.16
N LEU A 30 -14.59 25.80 46.41
CA LEU A 30 -16.05 26.05 46.33
C LEU A 30 -16.48 27.36 45.64
N GLU A 31 -15.66 27.93 44.76
CA GLU A 31 -16.05 29.02 43.87
C GLU A 31 -16.90 28.49 42.70
N ALA A 32 -17.92 29.24 42.27
CA ALA A 32 -18.75 28.85 41.13
C ALA A 32 -18.01 29.11 39.80
N ILE A 33 -17.96 28.11 38.92
CA ILE A 33 -17.27 28.20 37.63
C ILE A 33 -18.24 28.80 36.59
N ARG A 34 -18.28 30.14 36.54
CA ARG A 34 -19.25 30.91 35.76
C ARG A 34 -18.86 31.08 34.29
N GLY A 35 -19.87 31.14 33.44
CA GLY A 35 -19.77 31.48 32.03
C GLY A 35 -21.09 32.08 31.52
N VAL A 36 -21.22 32.21 30.20
CA VAL A 36 -22.42 32.73 29.53
C VAL A 36 -22.75 31.90 28.30
N LEU A 37 -24.04 31.83 27.96
CA LEU A 37 -24.54 31.52 26.63
C LEU A 37 -25.01 32.82 26.00
N ILE A 38 -24.42 33.21 24.87
CA ILE A 38 -24.95 34.30 24.03
C ILE A 38 -25.66 33.65 22.83
N SER A 39 -26.95 33.94 22.67
CA SER A 39 -27.79 33.42 21.57
C SER A 39 -28.76 34.52 21.12
N TYR A 40 -28.59 34.98 19.88
CA TYR A 40 -29.52 35.91 19.23
C TYR A 40 -30.67 35.17 18.51
N GLN A 41 -30.50 33.89 18.21
CA GLN A 41 -31.51 33.04 17.58
C GLN A 41 -31.34 31.59 18.05
N ALA A 42 -32.37 31.06 18.72
CA ALA A 42 -32.31 29.73 19.33
C ALA A 42 -32.15 28.61 18.28
N GLY A 43 -31.18 27.73 18.50
CA GLY A 43 -30.91 26.57 17.64
C GLY A 43 -29.85 26.81 16.56
N ASN A 44 -29.11 27.91 16.65
CA ASN A 44 -27.91 28.13 15.85
C ASN A 44 -26.81 27.08 16.22
N PRO A 45 -25.93 26.70 15.29
CA PRO A 45 -24.77 25.85 15.62
C PRO A 45 -23.90 26.52 16.68
N ALA A 46 -23.43 25.76 17.67
CA ALA A 46 -22.81 26.35 18.84
C ALA A 46 -21.27 26.26 18.85
N ILE A 47 -20.64 27.30 19.41
CA ILE A 47 -19.19 27.41 19.60
C ILE A 47 -18.92 27.38 21.11
N PHE A 48 -17.97 26.54 21.53
CA PHE A 48 -17.53 26.45 22.92
C PHE A 48 -16.15 27.08 23.08
N ILE A 49 -16.02 28.05 23.99
CA ILE A 49 -14.77 28.73 24.34
C ILE A 49 -14.48 28.54 25.83
N GLU A 50 -13.26 28.12 26.15
CA GLU A 50 -12.76 28.13 27.53
C GLU A 50 -11.36 28.74 27.65
N SER A 51 -11.11 29.36 28.79
CA SER A 51 -9.83 30.01 29.09
C SER A 51 -9.50 30.00 30.58
N ASN A 52 -8.21 30.24 30.86
CA ASN A 52 -7.61 30.18 32.19
C ASN A 52 -7.74 28.84 32.94
N ILE A 53 -7.87 27.70 32.23
CA ILE A 53 -7.64 26.37 32.82
C ILE A 53 -6.26 26.30 33.50
N HIS A 54 -5.28 26.96 32.89
CA HIS A 54 -4.03 27.38 33.53
C HIS A 54 -4.19 28.79 34.14
N ALA A 55 -4.01 28.89 35.45
CA ALA A 55 -4.31 30.11 36.21
C ALA A 55 -3.44 31.33 35.85
N ARG A 56 -2.13 31.14 35.59
CA ARG A 56 -1.17 32.23 35.26
C ARG A 56 -1.35 32.90 33.91
N GLU A 57 -2.16 32.33 33.02
CA GLU A 57 -2.30 32.74 31.61
C GLU A 57 -3.29 33.91 31.47
N TRP A 58 -3.09 34.99 32.24
CA TRP A 58 -4.07 36.06 32.46
C TRP A 58 -4.60 36.75 31.19
N ILE A 59 -3.84 36.71 30.09
CA ILE A 59 -4.25 37.28 28.82
C ILE A 59 -5.45 36.52 28.23
N SER A 60 -5.58 35.19 28.44
CA SER A 60 -6.64 34.44 27.78
C SER A 60 -8.03 34.72 28.35
N GLY A 61 -8.18 34.77 29.68
CA GLY A 61 -9.41 35.24 30.33
C GLY A 61 -9.74 36.71 30.00
N ALA A 62 -8.72 37.57 29.91
CA ALA A 62 -8.91 38.98 29.52
C ALA A 62 -9.46 39.11 28.09
N THR A 63 -8.85 38.41 27.12
CA THR A 63 -9.36 38.35 25.73
C THR A 63 -10.73 37.68 25.66
N THR A 64 -11.01 36.67 26.49
CA THR A 64 -12.34 36.02 26.52
C THR A 64 -13.44 36.95 27.03
N THR A 65 -13.18 37.76 28.07
CA THR A 65 -14.14 38.81 28.49
C THR A 65 -14.32 39.91 27.45
N TRP A 66 -13.28 40.23 26.67
CA TRP A 66 -13.39 41.18 25.56
C TRP A 66 -14.21 40.62 24.39
N ILE A 67 -14.06 39.33 24.05
CA ILE A 67 -14.87 38.64 23.04
C ILE A 67 -16.36 38.66 23.41
N ILE A 68 -16.70 38.36 24.68
CA ILE A 68 -18.08 38.51 25.20
C ILE A 68 -18.59 39.94 25.01
N ASN A 69 -17.77 40.97 25.30
CA ASN A 69 -18.18 42.36 25.10
C ASN A 69 -18.49 42.68 23.63
N GLU A 70 -17.63 42.27 22.69
CA GLU A 70 -17.83 42.55 21.27
C GLU A 70 -19.04 41.80 20.69
N LEU A 71 -19.26 40.53 21.03
CA LEU A 71 -20.44 39.77 20.58
C LEU A 71 -21.76 40.43 21.01
N LEU A 72 -21.77 41.12 22.17
CA LEU A 72 -22.93 41.84 22.69
C LEU A 72 -23.08 43.27 22.14
N THR A 73 -21.97 43.97 21.90
CA THR A 73 -21.96 45.45 21.74
C THR A 73 -21.42 45.96 20.42
N SER A 74 -20.72 45.13 19.63
CA SER A 74 -20.06 45.61 18.42
C SER A 74 -21.04 45.94 17.30
N THR A 75 -20.75 47.01 16.57
CA THR A 75 -21.52 47.43 15.38
C THR A 75 -20.81 47.08 14.07
N ASP A 76 -19.70 46.35 14.15
CA ASP A 76 -18.98 45.84 12.99
C ASP A 76 -19.79 44.73 12.26
N PRO A 77 -19.92 44.76 10.93
CA PRO A 77 -20.72 43.77 10.20
C PRO A 77 -20.21 42.32 10.30
N GLU A 78 -18.90 42.09 10.36
CA GLU A 78 -18.31 40.75 10.44
C GLU A 78 -18.55 40.16 11.84
N ILE A 79 -18.26 40.94 12.89
CA ILE A 79 -18.53 40.54 14.29
C ILE A 79 -20.02 40.32 14.52
N ARG A 80 -20.87 41.21 13.99
CA ARG A 80 -22.33 41.10 14.12
C ARG A 80 -22.87 39.85 13.41
N HIS A 81 -22.32 39.50 12.25
CA HIS A 81 -22.71 38.29 11.52
C HIS A 81 -22.44 37.02 12.34
N ILE A 82 -21.23 36.87 12.90
CA ILE A 82 -20.90 35.69 13.72
C ILE A 82 -21.62 35.68 15.09
N ALA A 83 -21.95 36.85 15.64
CA ALA A 83 -22.80 36.93 16.83
C ALA A 83 -24.24 36.44 16.56
N GLU A 84 -24.82 36.75 15.40
CA GLU A 84 -26.21 36.42 15.08
C GLU A 84 -26.43 34.99 14.57
N ASN A 85 -25.39 34.32 14.06
CA ASN A 85 -25.52 33.03 13.37
C ASN A 85 -24.94 31.83 14.16
N TYR A 86 -24.35 32.06 15.34
CA TYR A 86 -23.80 31.03 16.22
C TYR A 86 -24.28 31.22 17.67
N ASP A 87 -24.40 30.13 18.42
CA ASP A 87 -24.69 30.14 19.86
C ASP A 87 -23.39 29.97 20.65
N TRP A 88 -23.02 30.95 21.49
CA TRP A 88 -21.69 31.03 22.08
C TRP A 88 -21.69 30.63 23.55
N TYR A 89 -21.14 29.45 23.87
CA TYR A 89 -20.88 28.99 25.23
C TYR A 89 -19.48 29.41 25.65
N ILE A 90 -19.37 30.42 26.54
CA ILE A 90 -18.07 31.03 26.89
C ILE A 90 -17.83 30.96 28.40
N PHE A 91 -16.71 30.37 28.80
CA PHE A 91 -16.25 30.26 30.19
C PHE A 91 -14.89 30.95 30.38
N PRO A 92 -14.85 32.21 30.85
CA PRO A 92 -13.62 33.02 30.91
C PRO A 92 -12.57 32.56 31.93
N ILE A 93 -12.97 31.81 32.96
CA ILE A 93 -12.08 31.34 34.04
C ILE A 93 -12.51 29.93 34.46
N THR A 94 -11.92 28.89 33.86
CA THR A 94 -12.26 27.49 34.19
C THR A 94 -11.59 26.95 35.45
N ASN A 95 -10.52 27.61 35.93
CA ASN A 95 -9.82 27.31 37.19
C ASN A 95 -9.82 28.55 38.12
N PRO A 96 -10.95 28.86 38.79
CA PRO A 96 -11.10 30.11 39.55
C PRO A 96 -10.23 30.17 40.80
N ASP A 97 -9.99 29.05 41.48
CA ASP A 97 -9.19 29.03 42.71
C ASP A 97 -7.71 29.28 42.40
N GLY A 98 -7.19 28.60 41.37
CA GLY A 98 -5.83 28.83 40.87
C GLY A 98 -5.69 30.26 40.38
N TYR A 99 -6.68 30.78 39.65
CA TYR A 99 -6.68 32.16 39.16
C TYR A 99 -6.63 33.17 40.31
N ARG A 100 -7.49 33.04 41.33
CA ARG A 100 -7.48 33.87 42.55
C ARG A 100 -6.12 33.79 43.26
N TYR A 101 -5.60 32.57 43.47
CA TYR A 101 -4.27 32.36 44.06
C TYR A 101 -3.14 33.01 43.23
N SER A 102 -3.28 33.08 41.90
CA SER A 102 -2.29 33.71 41.03
C SER A 102 -2.26 35.24 41.14
N HIS A 103 -3.40 35.87 41.43
CA HIS A 103 -3.49 37.32 41.71
C HIS A 103 -3.02 37.65 43.12
N ASP A 104 -3.43 36.85 44.11
CA ASP A 104 -3.28 37.20 45.52
C ASP A 104 -1.97 36.68 46.17
N VAL A 105 -1.32 35.64 45.61
CA VAL A 105 -0.21 34.93 46.27
C VAL A 105 0.98 34.62 45.36
N ASP A 106 0.78 33.96 44.21
CA ASP A 106 1.87 33.55 43.30
C ASP A 106 1.50 33.73 41.82
N ARG A 107 2.03 34.80 41.22
CA ARG A 107 1.79 35.16 39.80
C ARG A 107 2.06 34.04 38.80
N MET A 108 2.92 33.07 39.13
CA MET A 108 3.30 31.98 38.23
C MET A 108 2.54 30.66 38.47
N TRP A 109 1.57 30.65 39.39
CA TRP A 109 0.74 29.48 39.70
C TRP A 109 -0.06 29.00 38.48
N ARG A 110 0.09 27.72 38.10
CA ARG A 110 -0.59 27.13 36.93
C ARG A 110 -1.84 26.33 37.30
N SER A 111 -1.71 25.47 38.30
CA SER A 111 -2.60 24.33 38.54
C SER A 111 -3.92 24.71 39.22
N THR A 112 -4.82 23.75 39.38
CA THR A 112 -5.94 23.84 40.33
C THR A 112 -5.43 23.89 41.78
N ARG A 113 -6.34 23.93 42.75
CA ARG A 113 -6.01 24.02 44.19
C ARG A 113 -6.25 22.73 44.98
N SER A 114 -6.59 21.64 44.30
CA SER A 114 -6.85 20.34 44.90
C SER A 114 -5.63 19.75 45.62
N HIS A 115 -5.85 19.03 46.71
CA HIS A 115 -4.79 18.36 47.47
C HIS A 115 -4.51 16.95 46.92
N GLY A 116 -3.89 16.88 45.75
CA GLY A 116 -3.51 15.62 45.10
C GLY A 116 -2.35 14.90 45.79
N THR A 117 -2.54 13.62 46.12
CA THR A 117 -1.45 12.70 46.50
C THR A 117 -1.61 11.35 45.77
N GLY A 118 -0.95 11.21 44.62
CA GLY A 118 -0.92 10.01 43.80
C GLY A 118 -0.07 10.22 42.54
N PRO A 119 0.21 9.17 41.74
CA PRO A 119 0.99 9.26 40.51
C PRO A 119 0.18 9.82 39.34
N GLY A 120 0.84 10.46 38.38
CA GLY A 120 0.22 11.05 37.18
C GLY A 120 1.22 11.16 36.02
N ALA A 121 0.96 12.02 35.03
CA ALA A 121 1.87 12.25 33.90
C ALA A 121 3.29 12.71 34.32
N SER A 122 3.38 13.26 35.53
CA SER A 122 4.58 13.22 36.37
C SER A 122 4.21 12.54 37.69
N ASP A 123 5.05 11.63 38.20
CA ASP A 123 4.86 11.00 39.51
C ASP A 123 5.12 11.95 40.70
N ASP A 124 5.66 13.15 40.44
CA ASP A 124 5.91 14.17 41.46
C ASP A 124 4.70 15.14 41.56
N PRO A 125 3.95 15.15 42.67
CA PRO A 125 2.86 16.10 42.90
C PRO A 125 3.33 17.56 43.09
N CYS A 126 4.65 17.81 43.16
CA CYS A 126 5.22 19.16 43.10
C CYS A 126 5.49 19.64 41.65
N SER A 127 5.25 18.79 40.64
CA SER A 127 5.52 19.08 39.24
C SER A 127 4.49 20.02 38.62
N GLN A 128 4.97 20.95 37.78
CA GLN A 128 4.13 21.87 36.99
C GLN A 128 3.33 21.16 35.88
N ILE A 129 3.59 19.88 35.64
CA ILE A 129 2.85 19.00 34.70
C ILE A 129 2.21 17.81 35.44
N PHE A 130 1.96 17.93 36.75
CA PHE A 130 1.20 16.94 37.50
C PHE A 130 -0.25 16.90 37.02
N ALA A 131 -0.66 15.78 36.42
CA ALA A 131 -1.97 15.61 35.76
C ALA A 131 -3.09 15.05 36.66
N GLY A 132 -2.88 15.04 37.98
CA GLY A 132 -3.81 14.40 38.93
C GLY A 132 -3.63 12.88 39.05
N PRO A 133 -4.20 12.25 40.10
CA PRO A 133 -4.05 10.81 40.37
C PRO A 133 -4.83 9.87 39.43
N TYR A 134 -5.77 10.37 38.61
CA TYR A 134 -6.50 9.61 37.59
C TYR A 134 -7.26 10.57 36.65
N PRO A 135 -7.70 10.15 35.44
CA PRO A 135 -8.45 11.02 34.53
C PRO A 135 -9.69 11.64 35.20
N PHE A 136 -9.83 12.96 35.11
CA PHE A 136 -10.88 13.75 35.77
C PHE A 136 -10.91 13.65 37.31
N SER A 137 -9.75 13.49 37.96
CA SER A 137 -9.63 13.64 39.43
C SER A 137 -9.99 15.04 39.93
N GLU A 138 -9.71 16.06 39.12
CA GLU A 138 -9.95 17.46 39.44
C GLU A 138 -11.39 17.85 39.07
N LEU A 139 -12.13 18.36 40.08
CA LEU A 139 -13.55 18.71 40.01
C LEU A 139 -13.88 19.60 38.81
N GLU A 140 -13.03 20.59 38.57
CA GLU A 140 -13.13 21.56 37.48
C GLU A 140 -13.18 20.84 36.12
N THR A 141 -12.25 19.91 35.89
CA THR A 141 -12.12 19.16 34.63
C THR A 141 -13.25 18.16 34.41
N GLY A 142 -13.66 17.45 35.47
CA GLY A 142 -14.77 16.50 35.39
C GLY A 142 -16.11 17.17 35.15
N GLN A 143 -16.35 18.35 35.73
CA GLN A 143 -17.58 19.11 35.50
C GLN A 143 -17.60 19.76 34.10
N LEU A 144 -16.47 20.30 33.63
CA LEU A 144 -16.29 20.79 32.26
C LEU A 144 -16.64 19.70 31.23
N ALA A 145 -16.05 18.51 31.37
CA ALA A 145 -16.31 17.39 30.48
C ALA A 145 -17.79 16.96 30.50
N ASN A 146 -18.41 16.90 31.67
CA ASN A 146 -19.83 16.58 31.81
C ASN A 146 -20.74 17.64 31.15
N PHE A 147 -20.39 18.92 31.23
CA PHE A 147 -21.16 20.00 30.60
C PHE A 147 -21.09 19.94 29.08
N VAL A 148 -19.89 19.80 28.52
CA VAL A 148 -19.68 19.68 27.06
C VAL A 148 -20.39 18.43 26.53
N ASN A 149 -20.28 17.29 27.23
CA ASN A 149 -21.00 16.05 26.90
C ASN A 149 -22.53 16.20 26.89
N GLN A 150 -23.10 17.10 27.69
CA GLN A 150 -24.54 17.39 27.70
C GLN A 150 -25.02 18.27 26.53
N HIS A 151 -24.09 18.84 25.76
CA HIS A 151 -24.37 19.81 24.69
C HIS A 151 -23.78 19.43 23.32
N LEU A 152 -23.26 18.20 23.13
CA LEU A 152 -22.61 17.75 21.89
C LEU A 152 -23.51 17.82 20.64
N ASP A 153 -24.82 17.60 20.81
CA ASP A 153 -25.80 17.78 19.72
C ASP A 153 -25.77 19.22 19.18
N HIS A 154 -25.38 20.20 20.02
CA HIS A 154 -25.37 21.64 19.70
C HIS A 154 -23.97 22.18 19.39
N ILE A 155 -22.95 21.85 20.20
CA ILE A 155 -21.56 22.30 20.03
C ILE A 155 -20.98 21.70 18.73
N LYS A 156 -20.34 22.54 17.92
CA LYS A 156 -19.68 22.17 16.66
C LYS A 156 -18.21 22.56 16.61
N VAL A 157 -17.80 23.60 17.34
CA VAL A 157 -16.41 24.06 17.44
C VAL A 157 -15.99 24.14 18.91
N TYR A 158 -14.78 23.68 19.23
CA TYR A 158 -14.18 23.78 20.56
C TYR A 158 -12.87 24.57 20.51
N LEU A 159 -12.80 25.67 21.28
CA LEU A 159 -11.65 26.57 21.34
C LEU A 159 -11.12 26.66 22.78
N THR A 160 -9.86 26.25 23.00
CA THR A 160 -9.16 26.42 24.29
C THR A 160 -8.07 27.49 24.16
N LEU A 161 -8.05 28.46 25.09
CA LEU A 161 -7.26 29.69 24.93
C LEU A 161 -6.14 29.79 25.98
N HIS A 162 -4.91 29.81 25.49
CA HIS A 162 -3.66 29.75 26.25
C HIS A 162 -2.75 30.96 25.95
N SER A 163 -1.63 31.00 26.65
CA SER A 163 -0.47 31.82 26.31
C SER A 163 0.78 31.14 26.84
N PHE A 164 1.95 31.24 26.21
CA PHE A 164 2.32 32.07 25.07
C PHE A 164 3.03 31.22 24.02
N THR A 165 2.97 31.60 22.74
CA THR A 165 3.99 31.28 21.71
C THR A 165 3.68 31.89 20.34
N GLN A 166 2.48 32.45 20.12
CA GLN A 166 1.94 32.81 18.79
C GLN A 166 1.72 31.57 17.90
N LEU A 167 0.92 30.61 18.37
CA LEU A 167 0.56 29.41 17.62
C LEU A 167 -0.97 29.23 17.53
N ILE A 168 -1.43 28.70 16.40
CA ILE A 168 -2.73 28.03 16.29
C ILE A 168 -2.46 26.53 16.21
N LEU A 169 -3.03 25.76 17.14
CA LEU A 169 -2.73 24.35 17.30
C LEU A 169 -3.98 23.49 17.13
N TYR A 170 -3.84 22.36 16.44
CA TYR A 170 -4.90 21.37 16.25
C TYR A 170 -4.45 19.97 16.72
N PRO A 171 -5.36 19.02 17.03
CA PRO A 171 -4.99 17.71 17.59
C PRO A 171 -4.00 16.90 16.73
N TYR A 172 -3.18 16.00 17.28
CA TYR A 172 -3.08 15.62 18.69
C TYR A 172 -1.93 16.30 19.43
N SER A 173 -2.00 16.32 20.77
CA SER A 173 -0.90 16.69 21.68
C SER A 173 -0.11 15.48 22.20
N TRP A 174 -0.73 14.29 22.27
CA TRP A 174 -0.11 13.08 22.84
C TRP A 174 0.74 12.24 21.86
N THR A 175 0.63 12.50 20.56
CA THR A 175 1.26 11.69 19.50
C THR A 175 1.62 12.56 18.29
N PRO A 176 2.71 12.25 17.56
CA PRO A 176 2.99 12.84 16.25
C PRO A 176 2.09 12.29 15.13
N ALA A 177 1.23 11.30 15.41
CA ALA A 177 0.25 10.82 14.43
C ALA A 177 -0.82 11.90 14.15
N PRO A 178 -1.19 12.14 12.89
CA PRO A 178 -2.17 13.16 12.51
C PRO A 178 -3.58 12.85 13.03
N ALA A 179 -4.35 13.91 13.27
CA ALA A 179 -5.81 13.85 13.40
C ALA A 179 -6.46 13.42 12.07
N ALA A 180 -7.64 12.80 12.13
CA ALA A 180 -8.31 12.21 10.96
C ALA A 180 -8.77 13.25 9.91
N ASN A 181 -8.85 14.52 10.29
CA ASN A 181 -9.15 15.67 9.45
C ASN A 181 -8.03 16.74 9.56
N THR A 182 -6.76 16.30 9.64
CA THR A 182 -5.59 17.21 9.75
C THR A 182 -5.54 18.25 8.63
N ASP A 183 -5.89 17.88 7.40
CA ASP A 183 -5.87 18.80 6.26
C ASP A 183 -6.94 19.90 6.44
N ASP A 184 -8.17 19.53 6.77
CA ASP A 184 -9.27 20.47 7.08
C ASP A 184 -8.84 21.44 8.22
N LEU A 185 -8.31 20.90 9.32
CA LEU A 185 -7.86 21.66 10.49
C LEU A 185 -6.68 22.59 10.19
N SER A 186 -5.74 22.14 9.37
CA SER A 186 -4.58 22.93 8.95
C SER A 186 -5.01 24.09 8.04
N GLN A 187 -5.90 23.84 7.07
CA GLN A 187 -6.46 24.88 6.19
C GLN A 187 -7.20 25.96 6.98
N ILE A 188 -8.13 25.56 7.87
CA ILE A 188 -8.89 26.47 8.74
C ILE A 188 -7.93 27.26 9.67
N GLY A 189 -6.93 26.59 10.23
CA GLY A 189 -5.90 27.23 11.06
C GLY A 189 -5.04 28.23 10.29
N HIS A 190 -4.74 27.97 9.01
CA HIS A 190 -3.99 28.88 8.15
C HIS A 190 -4.80 30.12 7.76
N ALA A 191 -6.08 29.98 7.39
CA ALA A 191 -6.97 31.12 7.14
C ALA A 191 -7.05 32.05 8.37
N ALA A 192 -7.19 31.46 9.56
CA ALA A 192 -7.17 32.18 10.83
C ALA A 192 -5.82 32.89 11.10
N ALA A 193 -4.70 32.21 10.89
CA ALA A 193 -3.36 32.76 11.07
C ALA A 193 -3.03 33.90 10.10
N ASP A 194 -3.52 33.84 8.87
CA ASP A 194 -3.36 34.94 7.91
C ASP A 194 -4.14 36.19 8.34
N ARG A 195 -5.34 36.03 8.91
CA ARG A 195 -6.14 37.17 9.40
C ARG A 195 -5.56 37.81 10.68
N LEU A 196 -4.87 37.03 11.52
CA LEU A 196 -4.00 37.56 12.60
C LEU A 196 -2.88 38.45 12.02
N ARG A 197 -2.20 37.96 10.98
CA ARG A 197 -1.10 38.65 10.31
C ARG A 197 -1.55 39.94 9.61
N GLU A 198 -2.72 39.95 8.97
CA GLU A 198 -3.33 41.16 8.39
C GLU A 198 -3.58 42.26 9.43
N SER A 199 -3.98 41.89 10.64
CA SER A 199 -4.45 42.82 11.67
C SER A 199 -3.34 43.73 12.23
N PHE A 200 -2.16 43.16 12.57
CA PHE A 200 -1.05 43.92 13.16
C PHE A 200 0.35 43.51 12.68
N GLY A 201 0.47 42.62 11.69
CA GLY A 201 1.76 42.04 11.27
C GLY A 201 2.30 40.97 12.23
N THR A 202 1.44 40.42 13.10
CA THR A 202 1.80 39.39 14.07
C THR A 202 1.90 38.03 13.38
N GLU A 203 3.09 37.43 13.32
CA GLU A 203 3.27 36.10 12.74
C GLU A 203 2.83 35.02 13.74
N TYR A 204 1.76 34.30 13.43
CA TYR A 204 1.38 33.06 14.10
C TYR A 204 1.65 31.87 13.16
N THR A 205 2.08 30.72 13.69
CA THR A 205 2.26 29.50 12.88
C THR A 205 1.27 28.40 13.30
N VAL A 206 0.96 27.51 12.35
CA VAL A 206 -0.13 26.53 12.47
C VAL A 206 0.45 25.12 12.50
N HIS A 207 0.21 24.37 13.57
CA HIS A 207 0.82 23.07 13.80
C HIS A 207 -0.12 22.09 14.53
N SER A 208 0.23 20.80 14.49
CA SER A 208 -0.30 19.83 15.46
C SER A 208 0.18 20.17 16.88
N MET A 209 -0.68 20.01 17.90
CA MET A 209 -0.39 20.37 19.30
C MET A 209 0.88 19.71 19.85
N HIS A 210 1.24 18.50 19.39
CA HIS A 210 2.46 17.80 19.83
C HIS A 210 3.76 18.59 19.52
N SER A 211 3.71 19.49 18.53
CA SER A 211 4.84 20.34 18.12
C SER A 211 5.20 21.40 19.16
N LEU A 212 4.30 21.73 20.10
CA LEU A 212 4.60 22.59 21.25
C LEU A 212 5.36 21.79 22.32
N TYR A 213 4.76 20.68 22.78
CA TYR A 213 5.41 19.56 23.47
C TYR A 213 4.44 18.37 23.54
N ILE A 214 4.97 17.15 23.73
CA ILE A 214 4.13 15.95 23.92
C ILE A 214 3.39 16.07 25.27
N ALA A 215 2.06 16.11 25.22
CA ALA A 215 1.18 16.25 26.38
C ALA A 215 0.09 15.17 26.39
N THR A 216 -0.36 14.72 27.56
CA THR A 216 -1.41 13.69 27.69
C THR A 216 -2.57 14.21 28.53
N GLY A 217 -3.80 14.01 28.07
CA GLY A 217 -5.00 14.43 28.80
C GLY A 217 -5.31 15.94 28.69
N THR A 218 -4.96 16.57 27.57
CA THR A 218 -5.30 17.98 27.29
C THR A 218 -6.79 18.13 26.96
N SER A 219 -7.34 19.34 27.18
CA SER A 219 -8.72 19.67 26.85
C SER A 219 -9.01 19.52 25.35
N GLY A 220 -8.07 19.92 24.49
CA GLY A 220 -8.16 19.75 23.02
C GLY A 220 -8.22 18.30 22.57
N ASP A 221 -7.27 17.45 22.98
CA ASP A 221 -7.28 16.03 22.58
C ASP A 221 -8.53 15.30 23.08
N TRP A 222 -9.03 15.68 24.26
CA TRP A 222 -10.28 15.14 24.79
C TRP A 222 -11.51 15.64 24.03
N ALA A 223 -11.62 16.94 23.72
CA ALA A 223 -12.75 17.49 22.96
C ALA A 223 -12.84 16.84 21.57
N TYR A 224 -11.70 16.63 20.93
CA TYR A 224 -11.62 15.97 19.64
C TYR A 224 -11.96 14.47 19.73
N ALA A 225 -11.12 13.64 20.37
CA ALA A 225 -11.24 12.19 20.31
C ALA A 225 -12.07 11.55 21.44
N GLY A 226 -12.26 12.25 22.55
CA GLY A 226 -13.07 11.80 23.69
C GLY A 226 -14.54 12.23 23.60
N ALA A 227 -14.81 13.42 23.04
CA ALA A 227 -16.14 13.99 22.91
C ALA A 227 -16.67 14.05 21.45
N GLY A 228 -15.80 13.89 20.44
CA GLY A 228 -16.20 13.83 19.04
C GLY A 228 -16.43 15.19 18.38
N ILE A 229 -15.73 16.25 18.82
CA ILE A 229 -15.84 17.59 18.25
C ILE A 229 -14.73 17.76 17.18
N ASP A 230 -15.07 17.39 15.94
CA ASP A 230 -14.15 17.35 14.79
C ASP A 230 -13.41 18.69 14.53
N LEU A 231 -13.99 19.82 14.92
CA LEU A 231 -13.40 21.17 14.82
C LEU A 231 -12.90 21.63 16.19
N THR A 232 -11.69 21.20 16.56
CA THR A 232 -11.06 21.56 17.84
C THR A 232 -9.73 22.30 17.60
N PHE A 233 -9.57 23.46 18.25
CA PHE A 233 -8.35 24.27 18.19
C PHE A 233 -7.90 24.75 19.58
N ALA A 234 -6.59 24.89 19.75
CA ALA A 234 -5.97 25.60 20.85
C ALA A 234 -5.23 26.83 20.31
N TYR A 235 -5.38 27.98 20.97
CA TYR A 235 -4.65 29.20 20.62
C TYR A 235 -3.61 29.51 21.69
N GLU A 236 -2.34 29.63 21.30
CA GLU A 236 -1.28 30.17 22.14
C GLU A 236 -1.04 31.63 21.78
N PHE A 237 -1.64 32.54 22.56
CA PHE A 237 -1.63 33.98 22.32
C PHE A 237 -0.22 34.62 22.41
N ARG A 238 -0.17 35.94 22.22
CA ARG A 238 1.06 36.74 22.31
C ARG A 238 1.83 36.43 23.61
N ASP A 239 3.16 36.38 23.60
CA ASP A 239 4.08 36.72 22.50
C ASP A 239 4.99 35.56 22.09
N ASN A 240 5.97 35.84 21.24
CA ASN A 240 7.05 34.93 20.84
C ASN A 240 8.09 34.65 21.95
N GLY A 241 7.76 34.88 23.23
CA GLY A 241 8.63 34.67 24.38
C GLY A 241 9.46 35.87 24.84
N THR A 242 9.14 37.10 24.40
CA THR A 242 9.81 38.33 24.87
C THR A 242 9.37 38.71 26.29
N TYR A 243 8.09 38.48 26.63
CA TYR A 243 7.48 38.68 27.94
C TYR A 243 6.91 37.36 28.51
N GLY A 244 6.54 36.41 27.64
CA GLY A 244 5.95 35.14 28.03
C GLY A 244 4.64 35.32 28.83
N PHE A 245 4.46 34.54 29.90
CA PHE A 245 3.29 34.64 30.79
C PHE A 245 3.09 36.02 31.46
N LEU A 246 4.05 36.96 31.33
CA LEU A 246 4.03 38.30 31.92
C LEU A 246 3.77 39.42 30.88
N LEU A 247 2.99 39.11 29.84
CA LEU A 247 2.60 40.04 28.77
C LEU A 247 2.08 41.39 29.33
N PRO A 248 2.58 42.55 28.83
CA PRO A 248 2.16 43.87 29.32
C PRO A 248 0.67 44.17 29.09
N PRO A 249 0.00 44.92 30.00
CA PRO A 249 -1.44 45.22 29.87
C PRO A 249 -1.83 46.03 28.61
N ASP A 250 -0.90 46.74 27.98
CA ASP A 250 -1.17 47.47 26.73
C ASP A 250 -1.32 46.53 25.51
N GLN A 251 -0.92 45.26 25.64
CA GLN A 251 -1.12 44.23 24.61
C GLN A 251 -2.52 43.59 24.67
N ILE A 252 -3.30 43.79 25.74
CA ILE A 252 -4.62 43.13 25.91
C ILE A 252 -5.57 43.48 24.76
N ILE A 253 -5.68 44.76 24.40
CA ILE A 253 -6.57 45.20 23.31
C ILE A 253 -6.05 44.74 21.93
N PRO A 254 -4.77 44.96 21.56
CA PRO A 254 -4.20 44.39 20.32
C PRO A 254 -4.39 42.87 20.18
N ASN A 255 -4.12 42.08 21.23
CA ASN A 255 -4.31 40.63 21.24
C ASN A 255 -5.78 40.24 21.03
N SER A 256 -6.71 40.96 21.68
CA SER A 256 -8.13 40.61 21.59
C SER A 256 -8.74 40.96 20.23
N ILE A 257 -8.33 42.08 19.63
CA ILE A 257 -8.74 42.48 18.27
C ILE A 257 -8.26 41.45 17.23
N GLU A 258 -6.97 41.05 17.27
CA GLU A 258 -6.46 40.09 16.29
C GLU A 258 -7.11 38.71 16.47
N VAL A 259 -7.32 38.25 17.70
CA VAL A 259 -7.97 36.95 17.96
C VAL A 259 -9.43 36.92 17.49
N MET A 260 -10.19 38.01 17.65
CA MET A 260 -11.55 38.08 17.09
C MET A 260 -11.53 38.02 15.55
N GLN A 261 -10.60 38.73 14.92
CA GLN A 261 -10.41 38.68 13.46
C GLN A 261 -9.98 37.27 12.99
N SER A 262 -9.14 36.58 13.77
CA SER A 262 -8.81 35.16 13.59
C SER A 262 -10.04 34.25 13.66
N PHE A 263 -10.97 34.51 14.59
CA PHE A 263 -12.18 33.72 14.76
C PHE A 263 -13.19 33.95 13.63
N ILE A 264 -13.27 35.15 13.08
CA ILE A 264 -14.08 35.44 11.88
C ILE A 264 -13.59 34.57 10.72
N ALA A 265 -12.30 34.67 10.36
CA ALA A 265 -11.73 33.87 9.26
C ALA A 265 -11.82 32.35 9.50
N LEU A 266 -11.64 31.89 10.75
CA LEU A 266 -11.82 30.49 11.14
C LEU A 266 -13.26 30.01 10.85
N LEU A 267 -14.28 30.81 11.17
CA LEU A 267 -15.68 30.47 10.95
C LEU A 267 -16.10 30.62 9.48
N GLU A 268 -15.61 31.64 8.78
CA GLU A 268 -15.82 31.82 7.34
C GLU A 268 -15.26 30.65 6.55
N GLU A 269 -14.04 30.19 6.85
CA GLU A 269 -13.44 29.02 6.21
C GLU A 269 -14.24 27.75 6.52
N ILE A 270 -14.65 27.54 7.79
CA ILE A 270 -15.58 26.44 8.16
C ILE A 270 -16.88 26.50 7.34
N VAL A 271 -17.46 27.68 7.09
CA VAL A 271 -18.67 27.84 6.28
C VAL A 271 -18.42 27.58 4.80
N ILE A 272 -17.33 28.07 4.23
CA ILE A 272 -16.92 27.80 2.84
C ILE A 272 -16.80 26.29 2.63
N LEU A 273 -16.08 25.62 3.53
CA LEU A 273 -15.84 24.20 3.50
C LEU A 273 -17.15 23.39 3.67
N LEU A 274 -17.99 23.73 4.65
CA LEU A 274 -19.27 23.05 4.87
C LEU A 274 -20.34 23.37 3.82
N ALA A 275 -20.29 24.50 3.11
CA ALA A 275 -21.24 24.85 2.06
C ALA A 275 -21.23 23.85 0.89
N PHE A 276 -20.08 23.22 0.60
CA PHE A 276 -19.98 22.15 -0.40
C PHE A 276 -20.64 20.82 0.05
N SER A 277 -21.15 20.72 1.28
CA SER A 277 -21.70 19.47 1.83
C SER A 277 -23.22 19.32 1.78
N ASN A 278 -23.99 20.42 1.64
CA ASN A 278 -25.46 20.38 1.81
C ASN A 278 -26.23 21.30 0.85
N ALA A 279 -27.25 20.71 0.20
CA ALA A 279 -28.46 21.36 -0.32
C ALA A 279 -28.41 22.25 -1.59
N GLU A 280 -27.72 21.82 -2.65
CA GLU A 280 -28.27 21.86 -4.03
C GLU A 280 -27.54 20.84 -4.93
N LYS A 281 -28.08 20.50 -6.12
CA LYS A 281 -27.32 19.70 -7.10
C LYS A 281 -26.15 20.54 -7.61
N VAL A 282 -24.92 20.02 -7.52
CA VAL A 282 -23.71 20.72 -7.98
C VAL A 282 -23.83 21.05 -9.47
N ARG A 283 -23.73 22.34 -9.81
CA ARG A 283 -23.80 22.84 -11.19
C ARG A 283 -22.43 23.20 -11.73
N PHE A 284 -22.22 22.85 -13.00
CA PHE A 284 -20.98 23.03 -13.75
C PHE A 284 -21.13 24.14 -14.82
N ASP A 285 -21.89 25.19 -14.52
CA ASP A 285 -22.18 26.27 -15.48
C ASP A 285 -20.91 27.02 -15.87
N ASN A 286 -20.62 27.06 -17.17
CA ASN A 286 -19.41 27.66 -17.76
C ASN A 286 -18.09 26.98 -17.34
N TYR A 287 -18.13 25.81 -16.69
CA TYR A 287 -16.94 24.96 -16.57
C TYR A 287 -16.54 24.53 -17.99
N LYS A 288 -15.27 24.70 -18.33
CA LYS A 288 -14.72 24.40 -19.66
C LYS A 288 -13.82 23.19 -19.58
N VAL A 289 -13.77 22.37 -20.63
CA VAL A 289 -12.74 21.32 -20.78
C VAL A 289 -11.79 21.74 -21.89
N TYR A 290 -10.49 21.80 -21.57
CA TYR A 290 -9.43 22.06 -22.52
C TYR A 290 -8.65 20.77 -22.82
N VAL A 291 -8.19 20.65 -24.06
CA VAL A 291 -7.15 19.68 -24.47
C VAL A 291 -5.83 20.45 -24.54
N VAL A 292 -4.82 19.99 -23.80
CA VAL A 292 -3.49 20.60 -23.76
C VAL A 292 -2.44 19.60 -24.24
N GLN A 293 -1.57 20.01 -25.16
CA GLN A 293 -0.42 19.22 -25.59
C GLN A 293 0.77 19.47 -24.66
N ILE A 294 1.46 18.40 -24.28
CA ILE A 294 2.69 18.44 -23.47
C ILE A 294 3.87 18.25 -24.41
N GLU A 295 4.64 19.30 -24.66
CA GLU A 295 5.74 19.28 -25.65
C GLU A 295 7.13 19.09 -24.99
N ASN A 296 7.24 19.19 -23.66
CA ASN A 296 8.48 18.99 -22.91
C ASN A 296 8.25 18.62 -21.42
N GLU A 297 9.33 18.25 -20.72
CA GLU A 297 9.32 17.85 -19.30
C GLU A 297 8.95 18.98 -18.33
N GLU A 298 9.27 20.24 -18.64
CA GLU A 298 8.91 21.38 -17.77
C GLU A 298 7.38 21.58 -17.75
N GLN A 299 6.75 21.49 -18.92
CA GLN A 299 5.30 21.44 -19.06
C GLN A 299 4.67 20.21 -18.39
N LEU A 300 5.30 19.03 -18.48
CA LEU A 300 4.79 17.82 -17.81
C LEU A 300 4.79 17.99 -16.28
N ASN A 301 5.88 18.50 -15.70
CA ASN A 301 5.99 18.74 -14.26
C ASN A 301 5.00 19.81 -13.77
N VAL A 302 4.83 20.91 -14.51
CA VAL A 302 3.83 21.96 -14.13
C VAL A 302 2.41 21.39 -14.13
N MET A 303 2.04 20.54 -15.10
CA MET A 303 0.73 19.88 -15.08
C MET A 303 0.56 18.92 -13.89
N HIS A 304 1.61 18.21 -13.49
CA HIS A 304 1.56 17.39 -12.27
C HIS A 304 1.44 18.24 -10.98
N GLU A 305 2.06 19.41 -10.90
CA GLU A 305 1.86 20.30 -9.74
C GLU A 305 0.45 20.90 -9.71
N ILE A 306 -0.15 21.22 -10.86
CA ILE A 306 -1.58 21.58 -10.94
C ILE A 306 -2.44 20.39 -10.48
N GLU A 307 -2.18 19.17 -10.95
CA GLU A 307 -2.92 17.96 -10.56
C GLU A 307 -2.84 17.65 -9.06
N LYS A 308 -1.70 17.94 -8.40
CA LYS A 308 -1.52 17.79 -6.95
C LYS A 308 -2.20 18.88 -6.11
N THR A 309 -2.22 20.11 -6.60
CA THR A 309 -2.65 21.30 -5.81
C THR A 309 -4.10 21.72 -6.08
N ALA A 310 -4.74 21.13 -7.10
CA ALA A 310 -6.08 21.49 -7.56
C ALA A 310 -7.23 20.97 -6.68
N PHE A 311 -7.40 21.54 -5.49
CA PHE A 311 -8.64 21.36 -4.74
C PHE A 311 -9.82 22.01 -5.48
N SER A 312 -10.83 21.19 -5.80
CA SER A 312 -12.12 21.48 -6.47
C SER A 312 -12.14 22.23 -7.81
N SER A 313 -11.07 22.92 -8.19
CA SER A 313 -11.09 23.90 -9.29
C SER A 313 -10.55 23.38 -10.63
N TYR A 314 -9.89 22.22 -10.63
CA TYR A 314 -9.50 21.46 -11.81
C TYR A 314 -9.83 19.97 -11.62
N ASP A 315 -10.38 19.30 -12.65
CA ASP A 315 -10.66 17.84 -12.66
C ASP A 315 -10.04 17.25 -13.93
N PHE A 316 -9.01 16.42 -13.74
CA PHE A 316 -8.26 15.80 -14.83
C PHE A 316 -9.05 14.60 -15.39
N TRP A 317 -9.63 14.80 -16.56
CA TRP A 317 -10.35 13.77 -17.29
C TRP A 317 -9.39 12.82 -18.02
N LYS A 318 -8.19 13.31 -18.33
CA LYS A 318 -7.04 12.52 -18.75
C LYS A 318 -5.75 13.16 -18.22
N SER A 319 -5.14 12.51 -17.24
CA SER A 319 -3.96 13.02 -16.51
C SER A 319 -2.69 13.21 -17.36
N PRO A 320 -1.83 14.17 -17.01
CA PRO A 320 -0.43 14.17 -17.45
C PRO A 320 0.22 12.82 -17.14
N SER A 321 1.02 12.30 -18.07
CA SER A 321 1.51 10.91 -17.99
C SER A 321 2.84 10.70 -18.72
N TYR A 322 3.07 11.36 -19.85
CA TYR A 322 4.39 11.48 -20.51
C TYR A 322 4.37 12.61 -21.55
N VAL A 323 5.55 13.10 -21.94
CA VAL A 323 5.71 14.11 -22.99
C VAL A 323 5.17 13.58 -24.33
N GLY A 324 4.34 14.39 -25.01
CA GLY A 324 3.63 14.02 -26.23
C GLY A 324 2.22 13.47 -26.01
N ASN A 325 1.80 13.19 -24.78
CA ASN A 325 0.43 12.75 -24.49
C ASN A 325 -0.49 13.97 -24.23
N PRO A 326 -1.59 14.18 -24.98
CA PRO A 326 -2.52 15.26 -24.68
C PRO A 326 -3.27 15.05 -23.36
N VAL A 327 -3.26 16.07 -22.51
CA VAL A 327 -4.02 16.17 -21.26
C VAL A 327 -5.44 16.65 -21.56
N GLU A 328 -6.43 16.15 -20.82
CA GLU A 328 -7.78 16.73 -20.79
C GLU A 328 -8.14 17.16 -19.38
N VAL A 329 -8.38 18.46 -19.20
CA VAL A 329 -8.65 19.07 -17.88
C VAL A 329 -9.92 19.92 -17.93
N MET A 330 -10.84 19.65 -17.01
CA MET A 330 -11.97 20.53 -16.73
C MET A 330 -11.50 21.65 -15.78
N VAL A 331 -11.76 22.90 -16.15
CA VAL A 331 -11.35 24.11 -15.43
C VAL A 331 -12.58 24.87 -14.94
N ALA A 332 -12.59 25.23 -13.66
CA ALA A 332 -13.66 26.01 -13.05
C ALA A 332 -13.64 27.49 -13.47
N PRO A 333 -14.80 28.19 -13.57
CA PRO A 333 -14.90 29.55 -14.11
C PRO A 333 -13.96 30.58 -13.47
N HIS A 334 -13.73 30.50 -12.15
CA HIS A 334 -12.88 31.42 -11.40
C HIS A 334 -11.37 31.19 -11.63
N LYS A 335 -10.97 30.01 -12.13
CA LYS A 335 -9.57 29.68 -12.46
C LYS A 335 -9.22 29.87 -13.94
N LEU A 336 -10.19 30.19 -14.81
CA LEU A 336 -9.96 30.30 -16.26
C LEU A 336 -8.85 31.28 -16.63
N SER A 337 -8.81 32.47 -16.03
CA SER A 337 -7.80 33.49 -16.34
C SER A 337 -6.39 33.06 -15.92
N GLU A 338 -6.27 32.43 -14.76
CA GLU A 338 -5.02 31.91 -14.20
C GLU A 338 -4.49 30.75 -15.05
N PHE A 339 -5.38 29.83 -15.44
CA PHE A 339 -5.07 28.74 -16.36
C PHE A 339 -4.60 29.26 -17.72
N GLU A 340 -5.32 30.22 -18.31
CA GLU A 340 -4.95 30.81 -19.62
C GLU A 340 -3.61 31.58 -19.52
N GLU A 341 -3.30 32.26 -18.41
CA GLU A 341 -1.99 32.89 -18.17
C GLU A 341 -0.86 31.86 -18.03
N ILE A 342 -1.07 30.73 -17.35
CA ILE A 342 -0.11 29.62 -17.28
C ILE A 342 0.10 28.99 -18.67
N MET A 343 -0.97 28.84 -19.46
CA MET A 343 -0.87 28.29 -20.83
C MET A 343 -0.06 29.22 -21.75
N GLU A 344 -0.31 30.53 -21.72
CA GLU A 344 0.41 31.51 -22.54
C GLU A 344 1.88 31.67 -22.11
N SER A 345 2.15 31.77 -20.80
CA SER A 345 3.50 32.04 -20.27
C SER A 345 4.49 30.89 -20.49
N LEU A 346 4.02 29.63 -20.38
CA LEU A 346 4.81 28.43 -20.64
C LEU A 346 4.65 27.88 -22.08
N GLN A 347 4.05 28.69 -22.97
CA GLN A 347 3.90 28.43 -24.40
C GLN A 347 3.23 27.08 -24.74
N TYR A 348 2.22 26.69 -23.96
CA TYR A 348 1.45 25.48 -24.23
C TYR A 348 0.62 25.60 -25.52
N ASN A 349 0.48 24.48 -26.21
CA ASN A 349 -0.43 24.32 -27.34
C ASN A 349 -1.74 23.71 -26.84
N TYR A 350 -2.80 24.53 -26.72
CA TYR A 350 -4.06 24.15 -26.07
C TYR A 350 -5.29 24.57 -26.88
N SER A 351 -6.41 23.88 -26.66
CA SER A 351 -7.67 24.11 -27.37
C SER A 351 -8.90 23.81 -26.53
N LEU A 352 -10.00 24.54 -26.75
CA LEU A 352 -11.26 24.35 -26.05
C LEU A 352 -12.05 23.18 -26.64
N LYS A 353 -12.32 22.14 -25.84
CA LYS A 353 -13.09 20.94 -26.22
C LYS A 353 -14.56 21.04 -25.82
N ILE A 354 -14.86 21.52 -24.62
CA ILE A 354 -16.23 21.74 -24.11
C ILE A 354 -16.30 23.14 -23.53
N ALA A 355 -17.25 23.96 -24.01
CA ALA A 355 -17.43 25.34 -23.57
C ALA A 355 -18.28 25.50 -22.30
N ASN A 356 -19.12 24.50 -21.99
CA ASN A 356 -20.00 24.49 -20.83
C ASN A 356 -20.35 23.03 -20.47
N VAL A 357 -19.82 22.52 -19.36
CA VAL A 357 -20.05 21.11 -18.96
C VAL A 357 -21.48 20.88 -18.47
N GLN A 358 -22.14 21.88 -17.87
CA GLN A 358 -23.53 21.72 -17.40
C GLN A 358 -24.51 21.34 -18.52
N GLU A 359 -24.30 21.85 -19.74
CA GLU A 359 -25.09 21.47 -20.91
C GLU A 359 -24.98 19.98 -21.27
N LEU A 360 -23.97 19.26 -20.79
CA LEU A 360 -23.84 17.81 -20.96
C LEU A 360 -24.47 17.05 -19.78
N VAL A 361 -24.49 17.66 -18.58
CA VAL A 361 -25.16 17.15 -17.37
C VAL A 361 -26.69 17.22 -17.54
N ASP A 362 -27.22 18.38 -17.94
CA ASP A 362 -28.66 18.61 -18.12
C ASP A 362 -29.28 17.66 -19.16
N LYS A 363 -28.49 17.22 -20.16
CA LYS A 363 -28.90 16.24 -21.19
C LYS A 363 -28.92 14.79 -20.69
N GLN A 364 -28.30 14.50 -19.53
CA GLN A 364 -28.19 13.16 -18.95
C GLN A 364 -29.14 12.94 -17.76
N ASP A 365 -29.59 14.00 -17.08
CA ASP A 365 -30.47 13.88 -15.92
C ASP A 365 -31.81 13.20 -16.31
N PRO A 366 -32.20 12.08 -15.65
CA PRO A 366 -33.45 11.38 -15.94
C PRO A 366 -34.70 12.25 -15.79
N ALA A 367 -34.70 13.28 -14.94
CA ALA A 367 -35.84 14.17 -14.74
C ALA A 367 -36.13 15.06 -15.96
N ASN A 368 -35.12 15.30 -16.81
CA ASN A 368 -35.26 16.07 -18.06
C ASN A 368 -35.72 15.20 -19.25
N GLN A 369 -35.83 13.87 -19.09
CA GLN A 369 -36.18 12.95 -20.16
C GLN A 369 -37.71 12.79 -20.33
N PRO A 370 -38.20 12.55 -21.56
CA PRO A 370 -39.60 12.19 -21.78
C PRO A 370 -40.04 10.96 -20.98
N LYS A 371 -41.24 11.01 -20.36
CA LYS A 371 -41.78 9.92 -19.53
C LYS A 371 -42.03 8.58 -20.26
N ASN A 372 -41.85 8.55 -21.58
CA ASN A 372 -42.03 7.36 -22.42
C ASN A 372 -40.69 6.85 -23.01
N THR A 373 -39.56 7.45 -22.66
CA THR A 373 -38.21 7.00 -23.06
C THR A 373 -37.95 5.60 -22.49
N GLY A 374 -37.44 4.69 -23.33
CA GLY A 374 -37.15 3.30 -22.97
C GLY A 374 -36.08 3.17 -21.88
N PHE A 375 -36.06 2.03 -21.18
CA PHE A 375 -35.19 1.81 -20.02
C PHE A 375 -33.71 2.07 -20.33
N TRP A 376 -33.19 1.52 -21.43
CA TRP A 376 -31.81 1.72 -21.89
C TRP A 376 -31.61 2.91 -22.86
N GLU A 377 -32.65 3.74 -23.07
CA GLU A 377 -32.55 4.98 -23.88
C GLU A 377 -32.15 6.20 -23.04
N ARG A 378 -31.89 6.00 -21.74
CA ARG A 378 -31.41 6.97 -20.75
C ARG A 378 -30.57 6.26 -19.69
N TYR A 379 -30.02 7.03 -18.75
CA TYR A 379 -29.48 6.47 -17.51
C TYR A 379 -30.60 6.24 -16.47
N GLN A 380 -30.37 5.28 -15.58
CA GLN A 380 -31.30 4.80 -14.57
C GLN A 380 -30.81 5.22 -13.18
N THR A 381 -31.72 5.48 -12.23
CA THR A 381 -31.31 5.65 -10.82
C THR A 381 -31.06 4.30 -10.15
N MET A 382 -30.41 4.30 -8.99
CA MET A 382 -30.17 3.08 -8.19
C MET A 382 -31.48 2.31 -7.93
N ASP A 383 -32.55 3.03 -7.58
CA ASP A 383 -33.85 2.46 -7.25
C ASP A 383 -34.54 1.86 -8.48
N GLU A 384 -34.34 2.43 -9.68
CA GLU A 384 -34.84 1.89 -10.94
C GLU A 384 -34.10 0.61 -11.37
N ILE A 385 -32.77 0.56 -11.16
CA ILE A 385 -31.96 -0.66 -11.37
C ILE A 385 -32.43 -1.75 -10.40
N ASN A 386 -32.58 -1.42 -9.12
CA ASN A 386 -33.06 -2.34 -8.08
C ASN A 386 -34.44 -2.91 -8.42
N ALA A 387 -35.41 -2.07 -8.78
CA ALA A 387 -36.75 -2.51 -9.16
C ALA A 387 -36.77 -3.38 -10.43
N TRP A 388 -35.90 -3.09 -11.40
CA TRP A 388 -35.73 -3.92 -12.60
C TRP A 388 -35.11 -5.29 -12.26
N LEU A 389 -34.10 -5.34 -11.39
CA LEU A 389 -33.52 -6.58 -10.89
C LEU A 389 -34.57 -7.47 -10.20
N ASP A 390 -35.39 -6.90 -9.32
CA ASP A 390 -36.47 -7.62 -8.64
C ASP A 390 -37.51 -8.19 -9.63
N GLN A 391 -37.87 -7.45 -10.68
CA GLN A 391 -38.77 -7.92 -11.73
C GLN A 391 -38.17 -9.11 -12.51
N ILE A 392 -36.93 -9.01 -13.02
CA ILE A 392 -36.34 -10.10 -13.80
C ILE A 392 -36.08 -11.35 -12.94
N LEU A 393 -35.73 -11.17 -11.66
CA LEU A 393 -35.55 -12.25 -10.68
C LEU A 393 -36.85 -13.00 -10.43
N SER A 394 -37.98 -12.28 -10.28
CA SER A 394 -39.32 -12.87 -10.17
C SER A 394 -39.68 -13.68 -11.42
N ASP A 395 -39.53 -13.07 -12.61
CA ASP A 395 -39.97 -13.68 -13.87
C ASP A 395 -39.09 -14.85 -14.33
N ASN A 396 -37.80 -14.87 -13.92
CA ASN A 396 -36.80 -15.82 -14.40
C ASN A 396 -36.14 -16.67 -13.29
N ALA A 397 -36.83 -16.87 -12.16
CA ALA A 397 -36.37 -17.66 -11.02
C ALA A 397 -35.99 -19.14 -11.32
N TYR A 398 -36.23 -19.61 -12.56
CA TYR A 398 -35.80 -20.93 -13.03
C TYR A 398 -34.33 -20.96 -13.50
N VAL A 399 -33.70 -19.80 -13.76
CA VAL A 399 -32.28 -19.65 -14.14
C VAL A 399 -31.54 -18.53 -13.39
N LEU A 400 -32.27 -17.57 -12.81
CA LEU A 400 -31.69 -16.51 -11.98
C LEU A 400 -31.77 -16.84 -10.49
N ARG A 401 -30.76 -16.40 -9.74
CA ARG A 401 -30.73 -16.41 -8.27
C ARG A 401 -30.24 -15.05 -7.78
N PRO A 402 -30.88 -14.43 -6.76
CA PRO A 402 -30.39 -13.20 -6.17
C PRO A 402 -29.08 -13.46 -5.41
N ILE A 403 -28.12 -12.54 -5.51
CA ILE A 403 -26.87 -12.57 -4.74
C ILE A 403 -26.55 -11.17 -4.22
N THR A 404 -25.89 -11.11 -3.07
CA THR A 404 -25.37 -9.90 -2.44
C THR A 404 -24.01 -10.29 -1.86
N TYR A 405 -22.96 -9.50 -2.09
CA TYR A 405 -21.64 -9.78 -1.51
C TYR A 405 -21.36 -9.02 -0.21
N GLY A 406 -22.13 -7.96 0.06
CA GLY A 406 -21.95 -7.10 1.22
C GLY A 406 -22.93 -5.94 1.24
N ASN A 407 -22.77 -5.06 2.23
CA ASN A 407 -23.38 -3.73 2.25
C ASN A 407 -22.28 -2.66 2.12
N SER A 408 -22.64 -1.50 1.59
CA SER A 408 -21.77 -0.33 1.53
C SER A 408 -21.63 0.40 2.88
N TYR A 409 -20.81 1.46 2.92
CA TYR A 409 -20.62 2.30 4.10
C TYR A 409 -21.91 2.98 4.60
N GLU A 410 -22.73 3.52 3.70
CA GLU A 410 -24.05 4.10 4.00
C GLU A 410 -25.16 3.03 4.09
N MET A 411 -24.78 1.73 4.19
CA MET A 411 -25.61 0.55 4.45
C MET A 411 -26.58 0.11 3.34
N GLU A 412 -26.37 0.54 2.10
CA GLU A 412 -27.10 0.00 0.92
C GLU A 412 -26.55 -1.39 0.54
N PRO A 413 -27.40 -2.40 0.28
CA PRO A 413 -26.94 -3.74 -0.10
C PRO A 413 -26.34 -3.74 -1.51
N ILE A 414 -25.16 -4.37 -1.68
CA ILE A 414 -24.48 -4.45 -2.96
C ILE A 414 -25.02 -5.65 -3.75
N ARG A 415 -26.10 -5.39 -4.49
CA ARG A 415 -26.94 -6.40 -5.15
C ARG A 415 -26.38 -6.85 -6.51
N GLY A 416 -26.56 -8.13 -6.80
CA GLY A 416 -26.26 -8.73 -8.09
C GLY A 416 -27.13 -9.95 -8.38
N VAL A 417 -26.82 -10.62 -9.49
CA VAL A 417 -27.55 -11.78 -10.00
C VAL A 417 -26.58 -12.89 -10.39
N LEU A 418 -26.90 -14.12 -10.00
CA LEU A 418 -26.32 -15.32 -10.59
C LEU A 418 -27.28 -15.86 -11.66
N LEU A 419 -26.88 -15.77 -12.93
CA LEU A 419 -27.55 -16.42 -14.06
C LEU A 419 -26.85 -17.76 -14.35
N SER A 420 -27.63 -18.85 -14.35
CA SER A 420 -27.11 -20.21 -14.55
C SER A 420 -28.15 -21.06 -15.26
N PHE A 421 -27.90 -21.39 -16.53
CA PHE A 421 -28.76 -22.29 -17.31
C PHE A 421 -28.44 -23.77 -17.08
N ASN A 422 -27.17 -24.11 -16.77
CA ASN A 422 -26.71 -25.45 -16.47
C ASN A 422 -25.76 -25.38 -15.25
N ALA A 423 -26.11 -26.05 -14.16
CA ALA A 423 -25.34 -25.94 -12.92
C ALA A 423 -23.96 -26.60 -13.03
N GLY A 424 -22.90 -25.86 -12.64
CA GLY A 424 -21.52 -26.33 -12.70
C GLY A 424 -20.79 -26.00 -14.02
N ASN A 425 -21.38 -25.15 -14.87
CA ASN A 425 -20.65 -24.45 -15.92
C ASN A 425 -19.49 -23.62 -15.32
N PRO A 426 -18.35 -23.43 -16.02
CA PRO A 426 -17.35 -22.45 -15.61
C PRO A 426 -17.96 -21.05 -15.55
N ALA A 427 -17.52 -20.22 -14.61
CA ALA A 427 -18.18 -18.95 -14.33
C ALA A 427 -17.42 -17.71 -14.85
N ILE A 428 -18.19 -16.70 -15.25
CA ILE A 428 -17.74 -15.36 -15.63
C ILE A 428 -18.27 -14.39 -14.57
N PHE A 429 -17.40 -13.53 -14.05
CA PHE A 429 -17.75 -12.44 -13.15
C PHE A 429 -17.73 -11.11 -13.91
N ILE A 430 -18.78 -10.31 -13.79
CA ILE A 430 -18.89 -8.97 -14.39
C ILE A 430 -19.32 -7.98 -13.31
N GLU A 431 -18.61 -6.86 -13.21
CA GLU A 431 -19.05 -5.74 -12.39
C GLU A 431 -18.88 -4.38 -13.08
N SER A 432 -19.60 -3.39 -12.56
CA SER A 432 -19.66 -2.03 -13.09
C SER A 432 -19.94 -1.00 -12.01
N ASN A 433 -19.65 0.26 -12.33
CA ASN A 433 -19.82 1.40 -11.44
C ASN A 433 -19.09 1.27 -10.08
N ILE A 434 -17.87 0.72 -10.12
CA ILE A 434 -16.91 0.83 -9.00
C ILE A 434 -16.50 2.30 -8.80
N HIS A 435 -16.25 3.04 -9.88
CA HIS A 435 -16.28 4.51 -9.85
C HIS A 435 -17.71 5.02 -10.10
N ALA A 436 -18.16 5.98 -9.31
CA ALA A 436 -19.56 6.44 -9.32
C ALA A 436 -19.98 7.16 -10.62
N ARG A 437 -19.19 8.14 -11.11
CA ARG A 437 -19.48 8.96 -12.30
C ARG A 437 -19.67 8.20 -13.63
N GLU A 438 -19.36 6.92 -13.67
CA GLU A 438 -19.25 6.09 -14.89
C GLU A 438 -20.59 5.43 -15.31
N TRP A 439 -21.68 6.21 -15.32
CA TRP A 439 -23.07 5.74 -15.44
C TRP A 439 -23.40 4.79 -16.60
N ILE A 440 -22.64 4.85 -17.71
CA ILE A 440 -22.81 3.96 -18.87
C ILE A 440 -22.45 2.50 -18.55
N THR A 441 -21.69 2.26 -17.49
CA THR A 441 -21.23 0.91 -17.14
C THR A 441 -22.39 0.08 -16.57
N ALA A 442 -23.14 0.56 -15.57
CA ALA A 442 -24.36 -0.11 -15.10
C ALA A 442 -25.44 -0.26 -16.17
N ALA A 443 -25.65 0.77 -17.01
CA ALA A 443 -26.61 0.71 -18.12
C ALA A 443 -26.25 -0.40 -19.14
N THR A 444 -24.94 -0.59 -19.39
CA THR A 444 -24.41 -1.65 -20.25
C THR A 444 -24.52 -3.03 -19.58
N THR A 445 -24.15 -3.14 -18.31
CA THR A 445 -24.19 -4.40 -17.54
C THR A 445 -25.62 -4.93 -17.38
N THR A 446 -26.60 -4.06 -17.14
CA THR A 446 -28.02 -4.45 -17.11
C THR A 446 -28.54 -4.86 -18.50
N TRP A 447 -28.12 -4.17 -19.56
CA TRP A 447 -28.46 -4.55 -20.94
C TRP A 447 -27.85 -5.91 -21.34
N LEU A 448 -26.60 -6.18 -20.96
CA LEU A 448 -25.95 -7.47 -21.18
C LEU A 448 -26.67 -8.61 -20.43
N LEU A 449 -27.08 -8.40 -19.18
CA LEU A 449 -27.91 -9.37 -18.44
C LEU A 449 -29.27 -9.59 -19.13
N ASN A 450 -29.88 -8.54 -19.68
CA ASN A 450 -31.10 -8.69 -20.47
C ASN A 450 -30.86 -9.55 -21.73
N GLU A 451 -29.85 -9.25 -22.55
CA GLU A 451 -29.56 -10.05 -23.75
C GLU A 451 -29.17 -11.49 -23.42
N LEU A 452 -28.44 -11.70 -22.32
CA LEU A 452 -28.13 -13.04 -21.80
C LEU A 452 -29.39 -13.82 -21.37
N LEU A 453 -30.53 -13.16 -21.13
CA LEU A 453 -31.84 -13.78 -20.91
C LEU A 453 -32.68 -13.87 -22.20
N THR A 454 -32.90 -12.77 -22.91
CA THR A 454 -33.97 -12.62 -23.91
C THR A 454 -33.54 -12.72 -25.37
N SER A 455 -32.25 -12.61 -25.68
CA SER A 455 -31.78 -12.51 -27.07
C SER A 455 -32.12 -13.77 -27.88
N THR A 456 -32.48 -13.63 -29.15
CA THR A 456 -32.71 -14.76 -30.06
C THR A 456 -31.49 -15.09 -30.92
N ASP A 457 -30.41 -14.32 -30.79
CA ASP A 457 -29.16 -14.55 -31.53
C ASP A 457 -28.49 -15.88 -31.10
N PRO A 458 -28.13 -16.78 -32.04
CA PRO A 458 -27.54 -18.07 -31.71
C PRO A 458 -26.21 -17.99 -30.96
N ASP A 459 -25.37 -16.99 -31.20
CA ASP A 459 -24.10 -16.81 -30.47
C ASP A 459 -24.33 -16.25 -29.06
N VAL A 460 -25.27 -15.31 -28.90
CA VAL A 460 -25.66 -14.78 -27.58
C VAL A 460 -26.37 -15.85 -26.73
N ARG A 461 -27.11 -16.77 -27.35
CA ARG A 461 -27.61 -17.99 -26.66
C ARG A 461 -26.47 -18.96 -26.35
N ARG A 462 -25.55 -19.20 -27.29
CA ARG A 462 -24.42 -20.13 -27.10
C ARG A 462 -23.53 -19.74 -25.92
N ILE A 463 -23.25 -18.46 -25.68
CA ILE A 463 -22.48 -18.07 -24.48
C ILE A 463 -23.31 -18.20 -23.20
N ALA A 464 -24.59 -17.80 -23.20
CA ALA A 464 -25.42 -17.86 -22.01
C ALA A 464 -25.64 -19.30 -21.48
N PHE A 465 -25.82 -20.29 -22.37
CA PHE A 465 -26.03 -21.68 -21.96
C PHE A 465 -24.78 -22.39 -21.41
N ASN A 466 -23.57 -21.93 -21.74
CA ASN A 466 -22.30 -22.62 -21.46
C ASN A 466 -21.47 -22.02 -20.31
N TYR A 467 -21.87 -20.87 -19.76
CA TYR A 467 -21.21 -20.22 -18.63
C TYR A 467 -22.22 -19.90 -17.53
N ASP A 468 -21.80 -19.94 -16.26
CA ASP A 468 -22.51 -19.31 -15.15
C ASP A 468 -22.07 -17.85 -15.05
N TRP A 469 -22.97 -16.91 -14.79
CA TRP A 469 -22.65 -15.47 -14.80
C TRP A 469 -22.98 -14.83 -13.45
N TYR A 470 -21.95 -14.31 -12.77
CA TYR A 470 -22.10 -13.46 -11.58
C TYR A 470 -22.04 -12.00 -12.03
N ILE A 471 -23.16 -11.29 -11.96
CA ILE A 471 -23.28 -9.93 -12.51
C ILE A 471 -23.70 -8.95 -11.39
N PHE A 472 -22.87 -7.93 -11.14
CA PHE A 472 -23.11 -6.86 -10.17
C PHE A 472 -23.15 -5.49 -10.86
N PRO A 473 -24.35 -4.95 -11.16
CA PRO A 473 -24.47 -3.70 -11.93
C PRO A 473 -23.89 -2.45 -11.28
N VAL A 474 -23.87 -2.38 -9.94
CA VAL A 474 -23.32 -1.24 -9.19
C VAL A 474 -22.57 -1.77 -7.97
N THR A 475 -21.25 -1.63 -7.95
CA THR A 475 -20.37 -2.08 -6.84
C THR A 475 -20.05 -1.02 -5.80
N ASN A 476 -20.21 0.26 -6.14
CA ASN A 476 -20.14 1.41 -5.23
C ASN A 476 -21.51 2.13 -5.22
N PRO A 477 -22.51 1.62 -4.48
CA PRO A 477 -23.88 2.12 -4.55
C PRO A 477 -24.06 3.51 -3.93
N ASP A 478 -23.32 3.82 -2.85
CA ASP A 478 -23.41 5.11 -2.16
C ASP A 478 -22.89 6.24 -3.05
N GLY A 479 -21.70 6.02 -3.65
CA GLY A 479 -21.14 6.95 -4.62
C GLY A 479 -22.05 7.09 -5.84
N TYR A 480 -22.61 5.97 -6.33
CA TYR A 480 -23.54 6.00 -7.46
C TYR A 480 -24.79 6.84 -7.16
N ARG A 481 -25.46 6.63 -6.02
CA ARG A 481 -26.61 7.44 -5.58
C ARG A 481 -26.21 8.90 -5.41
N HIS A 482 -25.11 9.18 -4.71
CA HIS A 482 -24.58 10.54 -4.54
C HIS A 482 -24.30 11.24 -5.88
N SER A 483 -23.91 10.50 -6.92
CA SER A 483 -23.67 11.05 -8.25
C SER A 483 -24.95 11.45 -9.02
N HIS A 484 -26.08 10.77 -8.77
CA HIS A 484 -27.40 11.16 -9.30
C HIS A 484 -28.00 12.33 -8.51
N ASP A 485 -27.89 12.28 -7.18
CA ASP A 485 -28.67 13.15 -6.29
C ASP A 485 -27.96 14.45 -5.91
N VAL A 486 -26.62 14.49 -5.91
CA VAL A 486 -25.83 15.64 -5.44
C VAL A 486 -24.79 16.10 -6.46
N ASN A 487 -23.80 15.26 -6.82
CA ASN A 487 -22.65 15.67 -7.63
C ASN A 487 -22.37 14.71 -8.79
N ARG A 488 -22.77 15.10 -10.01
CA ARG A 488 -22.60 14.28 -11.24
C ARG A 488 -21.18 13.78 -11.48
N MET A 489 -20.15 14.50 -11.01
CA MET A 489 -18.73 14.18 -11.24
C MET A 489 -18.09 13.40 -10.08
N TRP A 490 -18.86 12.95 -9.09
CA TRP A 490 -18.37 12.16 -7.96
C TRP A 490 -17.73 10.83 -8.42
N ARG A 491 -16.54 10.49 -7.91
CA ARG A 491 -15.77 9.31 -8.32
C ARG A 491 -15.72 8.20 -7.25
N THR A 492 -15.45 8.60 -6.01
CA THR A 492 -15.05 7.75 -4.87
C THR A 492 -16.24 7.01 -4.23
N THR A 493 -15.97 6.21 -3.19
CA THR A 493 -16.97 5.67 -2.26
C THR A 493 -17.57 6.80 -1.38
N ARG A 494 -18.13 6.49 -0.20
CA ARG A 494 -18.75 7.49 0.71
C ARG A 494 -18.35 7.37 2.19
N SER A 495 -17.37 6.53 2.50
CA SER A 495 -16.72 6.44 3.82
C SER A 495 -16.17 7.80 4.30
N ARG A 496 -15.99 7.96 5.61
CA ARG A 496 -15.50 9.21 6.22
C ARG A 496 -13.98 9.19 6.35
N HIS A 497 -13.32 10.14 5.68
CA HIS A 497 -11.86 10.35 5.72
C HIS A 497 -11.52 11.84 6.01
N GLY A 498 -12.36 12.49 6.82
CA GLY A 498 -12.27 13.92 7.14
C GLY A 498 -13.63 14.48 7.55
N LEU A 499 -13.70 15.79 7.80
CA LEU A 499 -14.98 16.50 7.99
C LEU A 499 -15.71 16.62 6.64
N LEU A 500 -14.95 16.96 5.60
CA LEU A 500 -15.44 17.18 4.24
C LEU A 500 -15.23 15.96 3.36
N CYS A 501 -14.02 15.40 3.42
CA CYS A 501 -13.50 14.45 2.46
C CYS A 501 -14.02 13.04 2.69
N ARG A 502 -14.57 12.44 1.62
CA ARG A 502 -15.36 11.21 1.68
C ARG A 502 -15.05 10.27 0.53
N GLY A 503 -14.98 9.00 0.90
CA GLY A 503 -14.65 7.91 0.01
C GLY A 503 -13.17 7.84 -0.36
N ALA A 504 -12.67 6.63 -0.54
CA ALA A 504 -11.46 6.40 -1.32
C ALA A 504 -11.82 6.18 -2.79
N ASP A 505 -10.82 6.19 -3.67
CA ASP A 505 -10.89 5.57 -4.99
C ASP A 505 -10.90 4.03 -4.79
N PRO A 506 -12.03 3.35 -4.97
CA PRO A 506 -12.10 1.91 -4.71
C PRO A 506 -11.19 1.11 -5.65
N ASN A 507 -10.85 1.64 -6.82
CA ASN A 507 -9.93 1.01 -7.77
C ASN A 507 -8.44 1.30 -7.47
N ARG A 508 -8.16 1.87 -6.29
CA ARG A 508 -6.82 1.96 -5.67
C ARG A 508 -6.74 1.24 -4.33
N ASN A 509 -7.88 0.83 -3.77
CA ASN A 509 -7.97 0.33 -2.42
C ASN A 509 -7.71 -1.19 -2.29
N PHE A 510 -7.41 -1.91 -3.38
CA PHE A 510 -7.09 -3.34 -3.35
C PHE A 510 -5.63 -3.60 -2.91
N GLY A 511 -5.41 -4.66 -2.11
CA GLY A 511 -4.26 -4.77 -1.19
C GLY A 511 -2.95 -5.47 -1.60
N TYR A 512 -2.53 -5.51 -2.87
CA TYR A 512 -1.12 -5.80 -3.23
C TYR A 512 -0.53 -4.67 -4.04
N ARG A 513 0.77 -4.40 -3.87
CA ARG A 513 1.37 -3.19 -4.46
C ARG A 513 0.64 -1.91 -4.03
N TRP A 514 -0.16 -1.96 -2.96
CA TRP A 514 -0.96 -0.84 -2.46
C TRP A 514 -0.02 0.22 -1.89
N GLN A 515 -0.09 1.44 -2.43
CA GLN A 515 0.85 2.54 -2.17
C GLN A 515 2.34 2.10 -2.12
N ASP A 516 2.80 1.20 -3.01
CA ASP A 516 4.17 0.65 -2.94
C ASP A 516 5.31 1.59 -3.39
N GLY A 517 5.00 2.88 -3.59
CA GLY A 517 5.96 3.93 -3.92
C GLY A 517 6.47 3.93 -5.36
N SER A 518 5.97 3.04 -6.23
CA SER A 518 6.48 2.88 -7.60
C SER A 518 6.01 3.92 -8.62
N GLY A 519 5.01 4.75 -8.32
CA GLY A 519 4.53 5.81 -9.23
C GLY A 519 3.36 6.64 -8.67
N PRO A 520 2.99 7.75 -9.36
CA PRO A 520 2.05 8.76 -8.86
C PRO A 520 0.55 8.39 -8.98
N GLY A 521 0.19 7.20 -9.49
CA GLY A 521 -1.20 6.87 -9.85
C GLY A 521 -2.15 6.59 -8.66
N ALA A 522 -1.72 6.83 -7.42
CA ALA A 522 -2.55 6.74 -6.21
C ALA A 522 -2.10 7.81 -5.20
N SER A 523 -3.05 8.37 -4.45
CA SER A 523 -2.78 9.43 -3.48
C SER A 523 -3.00 8.95 -2.03
N ASP A 524 -2.32 9.60 -1.10
CA ASP A 524 -2.46 9.52 0.35
C ASP A 524 -3.28 10.69 0.94
N ASN A 525 -3.49 11.77 0.18
CA ASN A 525 -4.38 12.87 0.54
C ASN A 525 -5.85 12.42 0.49
N ALA A 526 -6.57 12.53 1.60
CA ALA A 526 -7.93 12.03 1.77
C ALA A 526 -9.00 12.71 0.88
N CYS A 527 -8.69 13.88 0.34
CA CYS A 527 -9.57 14.68 -0.51
C CYS A 527 -9.33 14.46 -2.01
N SER A 528 -8.28 13.71 -2.38
CA SER A 528 -7.92 13.41 -3.76
C SER A 528 -8.92 12.46 -4.44
N GLN A 529 -9.21 12.72 -5.73
CA GLN A 529 -9.98 11.81 -6.58
C GLN A 529 -9.27 10.46 -6.83
N THR A 530 -7.98 10.33 -6.47
CA THR A 530 -7.19 9.09 -6.55
C THR A 530 -6.74 8.58 -5.17
N PHE A 531 -7.34 9.07 -4.08
CA PHE A 531 -7.03 8.65 -2.71
C PHE A 531 -7.17 7.13 -2.54
N ALA A 532 -6.12 6.43 -2.11
CA ALA A 532 -6.12 4.97 -2.02
C ALA A 532 -6.82 4.40 -0.79
N GLY A 533 -7.38 5.26 0.08
CA GLY A 533 -7.81 4.95 1.43
C GLY A 533 -6.65 5.08 2.44
N PRO A 534 -6.93 5.03 3.76
CA PRO A 534 -5.89 5.02 4.80
C PRO A 534 -5.13 3.69 4.89
N TYR A 535 -5.66 2.60 4.33
CA TYR A 535 -5.01 1.30 4.22
C TYR A 535 -5.70 0.43 3.16
N ALA A 536 -4.99 -0.60 2.68
CA ALA A 536 -5.53 -1.63 1.79
C ALA A 536 -6.82 -2.27 2.34
N PHE A 537 -7.89 -2.25 1.56
CA PHE A 537 -9.24 -2.69 1.93
C PHE A 537 -9.87 -1.89 3.09
N SER A 538 -9.59 -0.59 3.19
CA SER A 538 -10.33 0.34 4.07
C SER A 538 -11.80 0.47 3.68
N GLU A 539 -12.11 0.34 2.39
CA GLU A 539 -13.48 0.44 1.89
C GLU A 539 -14.20 -0.91 2.04
N LEU A 540 -15.40 -0.87 2.63
CA LEU A 540 -16.19 -2.08 2.86
C LEU A 540 -16.55 -2.76 1.53
N GLU A 541 -16.82 -1.95 0.50
CA GLU A 541 -17.17 -2.36 -0.85
C GLU A 541 -16.07 -3.24 -1.47
N THR A 542 -14.80 -2.82 -1.35
CA THR A 542 -13.66 -3.49 -1.99
C THR A 542 -13.24 -4.74 -1.22
N GLY A 543 -13.25 -4.69 0.12
CA GLY A 543 -12.94 -5.85 0.97
C GLY A 543 -13.96 -6.98 0.82
N GLN A 544 -15.26 -6.65 0.80
CA GLN A 544 -16.32 -7.65 0.61
C GLN A 544 -16.33 -8.22 -0.82
N LEU A 545 -16.13 -7.38 -1.84
CA LEU A 545 -15.94 -7.83 -3.24
C LEU A 545 -14.74 -8.77 -3.36
N ALA A 546 -13.61 -8.41 -2.74
CA ALA A 546 -12.39 -9.21 -2.78
C ALA A 546 -12.61 -10.60 -2.17
N ASN A 547 -13.31 -10.69 -1.04
CA ASN A 547 -13.66 -11.96 -0.38
C ASN A 547 -14.63 -12.81 -1.23
N PHE A 548 -15.68 -12.20 -1.78
CA PHE A 548 -16.66 -12.92 -2.60
C PHE A 548 -16.04 -13.61 -3.82
N VAL A 549 -15.03 -12.99 -4.44
CA VAL A 549 -14.28 -13.59 -5.55
C VAL A 549 -13.32 -14.68 -5.05
N LEU A 550 -12.64 -14.47 -3.90
CA LEU A 550 -11.72 -15.45 -3.30
C LEU A 550 -12.41 -16.78 -2.96
N ASP A 551 -13.59 -16.73 -2.36
CA ASP A 551 -14.46 -17.87 -2.07
C ASP A 551 -14.82 -18.73 -3.32
N ARG A 552 -14.61 -18.19 -4.53
CA ARG A 552 -15.18 -18.68 -5.79
C ARG A 552 -14.14 -18.86 -6.91
N LEU A 553 -12.84 -18.79 -6.61
CA LEU A 553 -11.75 -18.93 -7.60
C LEU A 553 -11.77 -20.25 -8.37
N ASP A 554 -12.17 -21.35 -7.73
CA ASP A 554 -12.32 -22.65 -8.39
C ASP A 554 -13.40 -22.63 -9.49
N HIS A 555 -14.38 -21.72 -9.39
CA HIS A 555 -15.51 -21.60 -10.31
C HIS A 555 -15.34 -20.48 -11.33
N ILE A 556 -14.91 -19.28 -10.89
CA ILE A 556 -14.71 -18.10 -11.73
C ILE A 556 -13.45 -18.30 -12.60
N LYS A 557 -13.57 -18.05 -13.91
CA LYS A 557 -12.49 -18.18 -14.92
C LYS A 557 -12.25 -16.91 -15.73
N VAL A 558 -13.17 -15.95 -15.68
CA VAL A 558 -13.01 -14.62 -16.27
C VAL A 558 -13.57 -13.59 -15.29
N TYR A 559 -12.87 -12.46 -15.12
CA TYR A 559 -13.33 -11.31 -14.36
C TYR A 559 -13.30 -10.09 -15.28
N LEU A 560 -14.44 -9.41 -15.44
CA LEU A 560 -14.58 -8.21 -16.26
C LEU A 560 -15.01 -7.03 -15.36
N SER A 561 -14.18 -5.99 -15.32
CA SER A 561 -14.53 -4.69 -14.74
C SER A 561 -14.89 -3.73 -15.87
N MET A 562 -16.07 -3.13 -15.79
CA MET A 562 -16.57 -2.22 -16.81
C MET A 562 -16.32 -0.77 -16.41
N HIS A 563 -15.55 -0.04 -17.23
CA HIS A 563 -15.12 1.34 -16.98
C HIS A 563 -15.48 2.31 -18.11
N SER A 564 -15.51 3.61 -17.79
CA SER A 564 -15.63 4.69 -18.79
C SER A 564 -14.93 5.98 -18.34
N PHE A 565 -14.36 6.81 -19.20
CA PHE A 565 -14.32 6.78 -20.66
C PHE A 565 -12.87 6.60 -21.14
N SER A 566 -12.69 6.06 -22.36
CA SER A 566 -11.46 6.18 -23.20
C SER A 566 -11.51 5.25 -24.44
N GLN A 567 -12.51 4.38 -24.58
CA GLN A 567 -12.55 3.31 -25.60
C GLN A 567 -11.32 2.37 -25.52
N LEU A 568 -11.06 1.88 -24.30
CA LEU A 568 -9.97 0.95 -24.00
C LEU A 568 -10.52 -0.39 -23.54
N LEU A 569 -9.82 -1.47 -23.87
CA LEU A 569 -9.92 -2.76 -23.20
C LEU A 569 -8.55 -3.04 -22.57
N LEU A 570 -8.51 -3.00 -21.23
CA LEU A 570 -7.26 -3.05 -20.48
C LEU A 570 -7.11 -4.38 -19.73
N TYR A 571 -5.87 -4.86 -19.64
CA TYR A 571 -5.52 -6.09 -18.93
C TYR A 571 -4.29 -5.88 -18.02
N PRO A 572 -4.05 -6.74 -17.00
CA PRO A 572 -2.94 -6.56 -16.05
C PRO A 572 -1.53 -6.44 -16.68
N TYR A 573 -0.56 -5.78 -16.03
CA TYR A 573 -0.64 -5.11 -14.73
C TYR A 573 -0.83 -3.59 -14.85
N GLY A 574 -1.40 -2.97 -13.81
CA GLY A 574 -1.47 -1.50 -13.67
C GLY A 574 -0.30 -0.88 -12.91
N TRP A 575 0.43 -1.66 -12.11
CA TRP A 575 1.45 -1.16 -11.17
C TRP A 575 2.88 -1.19 -11.73
N THR A 576 3.10 -1.78 -12.91
CA THR A 576 4.43 -2.00 -13.48
C THR A 576 4.37 -2.08 -15.01
N SER A 577 5.45 -1.70 -15.69
CA SER A 577 5.62 -1.92 -17.13
C SER A 577 6.06 -3.34 -17.49
N ALA A 578 6.29 -4.21 -16.49
CA ALA A 578 6.47 -5.64 -16.73
C ALA A 578 5.11 -6.28 -17.11
N PRO A 579 5.03 -7.04 -18.22
CA PRO A 579 3.79 -7.68 -18.63
C PRO A 579 3.34 -8.75 -17.62
N ALA A 580 2.03 -8.98 -17.52
CA ALA A 580 1.51 -10.18 -16.86
C ALA A 580 1.95 -11.45 -17.60
N ALA A 581 2.06 -12.58 -16.88
CA ALA A 581 2.52 -13.85 -17.44
C ALA A 581 1.63 -14.37 -18.60
N ASP A 582 0.37 -13.94 -18.65
CA ASP A 582 -0.63 -14.24 -19.67
C ASP A 582 -0.98 -13.04 -20.56
N ALA A 583 -0.19 -11.96 -20.53
CA ALA A 583 -0.45 -10.69 -21.21
C ALA A 583 -0.80 -10.84 -22.70
N GLU A 584 -0.13 -11.73 -23.44
CA GLU A 584 -0.43 -11.94 -24.87
C GLU A 584 -1.76 -12.68 -25.08
N SER A 585 -2.10 -13.63 -24.21
CA SER A 585 -3.43 -14.28 -24.25
C SER A 585 -4.54 -13.27 -23.96
N LEU A 586 -4.32 -12.40 -22.96
CA LEU A 586 -5.24 -11.32 -22.60
C LEU A 586 -5.38 -10.28 -23.72
N ASN A 587 -4.27 -9.92 -24.37
CA ASN A 587 -4.21 -9.04 -25.54
C ASN A 587 -5.00 -9.62 -26.72
N GLN A 588 -4.79 -10.89 -27.08
CA GLN A 588 -5.53 -11.54 -28.17
C GLN A 588 -7.04 -11.65 -27.89
N ILE A 589 -7.43 -12.00 -26.65
CA ILE A 589 -8.83 -12.00 -26.21
C ILE A 589 -9.43 -10.58 -26.31
N GLY A 590 -8.68 -9.56 -25.89
CA GLY A 590 -9.07 -8.17 -25.98
C GLY A 590 -9.25 -7.68 -27.42
N LEU A 591 -8.32 -8.00 -28.31
CA LEU A 591 -8.40 -7.64 -29.74
C LEU A 591 -9.59 -8.32 -30.42
N ALA A 592 -9.83 -9.61 -30.13
CA ALA A 592 -11.00 -10.32 -30.65
C ALA A 592 -12.34 -9.71 -30.18
N ALA A 593 -12.38 -9.16 -28.95
CA ALA A 593 -13.52 -8.40 -28.45
C ALA A 593 -13.64 -7.02 -29.11
N ALA A 594 -12.54 -6.27 -29.24
CA ALA A 594 -12.50 -4.96 -29.88
C ALA A 594 -12.96 -5.01 -31.35
N ASP A 595 -12.53 -6.01 -32.12
CA ASP A 595 -12.96 -6.19 -33.50
C ASP A 595 -14.46 -6.49 -33.59
N ARG A 596 -15.04 -7.20 -32.61
CA ARG A 596 -16.49 -7.44 -32.52
C ARG A 596 -17.27 -6.20 -32.07
N LEU A 597 -16.71 -5.36 -31.20
CA LEU A 597 -17.28 -4.04 -30.84
C LEU A 597 -17.33 -3.08 -32.05
N ARG A 598 -16.40 -3.23 -33.00
CA ARG A 598 -16.34 -2.43 -34.22
C ARG A 598 -17.41 -2.78 -35.25
N VAL A 599 -17.92 -4.02 -35.27
CA VAL A 599 -18.88 -4.49 -36.30
C VAL A 599 -20.20 -3.69 -36.35
N PRO A 600 -20.89 -3.35 -35.24
CA PRO A 600 -22.21 -2.72 -35.32
C PRO A 600 -22.19 -1.24 -35.73
N PHE A 601 -21.16 -0.49 -35.31
CA PHE A 601 -21.14 0.98 -35.41
C PHE A 601 -19.82 1.59 -35.93
N GLY A 602 -18.79 0.78 -36.19
CA GLY A 602 -17.46 1.25 -36.56
C GLY A 602 -16.62 1.78 -35.39
N THR A 603 -17.09 1.64 -34.14
CA THR A 603 -16.40 2.11 -32.93
C THR A 603 -15.11 1.32 -32.70
N GLU A 604 -13.97 2.01 -32.70
CA GLU A 604 -12.66 1.40 -32.46
C GLU A 604 -12.30 1.44 -30.97
N TYR A 605 -11.74 0.35 -30.45
CA TYR A 605 -11.25 0.22 -29.08
C TYR A 605 -9.76 -0.17 -29.12
N ALA A 606 -8.93 0.49 -28.32
CA ALA A 606 -7.51 0.14 -28.21
C ALA A 606 -7.29 -0.87 -27.06
N VAL A 607 -6.35 -1.79 -27.25
CA VAL A 607 -6.15 -2.96 -26.38
C VAL A 607 -4.70 -2.99 -25.87
N HIS A 608 -4.53 -2.74 -24.57
CA HIS A 608 -3.21 -2.51 -23.95
C HIS A 608 -3.17 -3.02 -22.50
N SER A 609 -1.97 -3.22 -21.97
CA SER A 609 -1.80 -3.43 -20.53
C SER A 609 -2.10 -2.14 -19.74
N MET A 610 -2.63 -2.27 -18.52
CA MET A 610 -3.17 -1.15 -17.72
C MET A 610 -2.13 -0.07 -17.42
N ASN A 611 -0.85 -0.43 -17.27
CA ASN A 611 0.25 0.51 -17.01
C ASN A 611 0.43 1.57 -18.12
N ASN A 612 -0.05 1.29 -19.35
CA ASN A 612 0.03 2.24 -20.47
C ASN A 612 -0.95 3.42 -20.32
N LEU A 613 -1.83 3.38 -19.32
CA LEU A 613 -2.65 4.51 -18.89
C LEU A 613 -1.91 5.36 -17.85
N TYR A 614 -1.39 4.72 -16.80
CA TYR A 614 -0.49 5.25 -15.76
C TYR A 614 0.00 4.10 -14.86
N ILE A 615 1.04 4.33 -14.05
CA ILE A 615 1.49 3.40 -13.00
C ILE A 615 0.63 3.60 -11.74
N ALA A 616 -0.16 2.59 -11.36
CA ALA A 616 -1.08 2.63 -10.21
C ALA A 616 -0.89 1.47 -9.22
N THR A 617 -0.79 1.83 -7.95
CA THR A 617 -0.36 0.98 -6.82
C THR A 617 -1.57 0.42 -6.04
N GLY A 618 -2.00 -0.83 -6.28
CA GLY A 618 -3.07 -1.50 -5.48
C GLY A 618 -3.95 -2.56 -6.18
N THR A 619 -3.55 -3.83 -6.19
CA THR A 619 -4.34 -5.03 -6.64
C THR A 619 -4.25 -6.25 -5.69
N LYS A 620 -3.65 -7.42 -6.00
CA LYS A 620 -3.84 -8.67 -5.18
C LYS A 620 -2.67 -9.72 -5.20
N TYR A 621 -2.48 -10.45 -4.07
CA TYR A 621 -1.72 -11.73 -3.81
C TYR A 621 -0.23 -11.72 -3.32
N ASP A 622 0.16 -12.67 -2.41
CA ASP A 622 1.44 -13.48 -2.45
C ASP A 622 1.91 -14.21 -1.14
N SER A 623 2.68 -15.32 -1.28
CA SER A 623 3.41 -16.14 -0.27
C SER A 623 4.79 -16.60 -0.75
N ARG A 624 5.80 -16.85 0.13
CA ARG A 624 7.18 -16.42 -0.21
C ARG A 624 8.50 -17.27 -0.01
N GLU A 625 8.58 -18.60 0.27
CA GLU A 625 9.87 -19.40 0.19
C GLU A 625 9.75 -20.93 -0.12
N TRP A 626 9.72 -21.81 0.89
CA TRP A 626 9.94 -23.28 0.93
C TRP A 626 11.17 -23.95 0.27
N ILE A 627 11.65 -23.51 -0.90
CA ILE A 627 12.72 -24.22 -1.67
C ILE A 627 14.07 -24.32 -0.95
N THR A 628 14.38 -23.39 -0.06
CA THR A 628 15.67 -23.26 0.61
C THR A 628 16.01 -24.47 1.50
N ALA A 629 15.06 -24.94 2.31
CA ALA A 629 15.22 -26.13 3.15
C ALA A 629 15.34 -27.42 2.32
N ALA A 630 14.57 -27.54 1.23
CA ALA A 630 14.59 -28.69 0.34
C ALA A 630 15.95 -28.82 -0.38
N THR A 631 16.50 -27.71 -0.88
CA THR A 631 17.85 -27.68 -1.48
C THR A 631 18.95 -28.00 -0.47
N THR A 632 18.91 -27.42 0.72
CA THR A 632 19.96 -27.64 1.73
C THR A 632 19.97 -29.07 2.28
N THR A 633 18.82 -29.76 2.40
CA THR A 633 18.81 -31.19 2.72
C THR A 633 19.33 -32.07 1.58
N TRP A 634 19.10 -31.70 0.32
CA TRP A 634 19.62 -32.40 -0.86
C TRP A 634 21.15 -32.28 -0.97
N LEU A 635 21.72 -31.09 -0.72
CA LEU A 635 23.18 -30.89 -0.72
C LEU A 635 23.89 -31.79 0.31
N VAL A 636 23.33 -31.91 1.52
CA VAL A 636 23.82 -32.84 2.56
C VAL A 636 23.76 -34.30 2.10
N ASN A 637 22.71 -34.70 1.38
CA ASN A 637 22.63 -36.04 0.79
C ASN A 637 23.78 -36.26 -0.20
N GLU A 638 23.96 -35.40 -1.20
CA GLU A 638 24.99 -35.60 -2.22
C GLU A 638 26.42 -35.53 -1.65
N PHE A 639 26.70 -34.66 -0.68
CA PHE A 639 27.99 -34.66 0.01
C PHE A 639 28.31 -36.00 0.72
N ILE A 640 27.31 -36.85 0.96
CA ILE A 640 27.46 -38.17 1.59
C ILE A 640 27.39 -39.31 0.57
N THR A 641 26.42 -39.28 -0.34
CA THR A 641 26.11 -40.41 -1.25
C THR A 641 26.73 -40.30 -2.63
N SER A 642 27.13 -39.11 -3.07
CA SER A 642 27.65 -38.92 -4.43
C SER A 642 29.01 -39.59 -4.59
N ASN A 643 29.24 -40.15 -5.77
CA ASN A 643 30.53 -40.73 -6.17
C ASN A 643 31.32 -39.81 -7.12
N ASP A 644 30.81 -38.60 -7.37
CA ASP A 644 31.49 -37.60 -8.19
C ASP A 644 32.78 -37.10 -7.50
N PRO A 645 33.96 -37.18 -8.16
CA PRO A 645 35.23 -36.80 -7.54
C PRO A 645 35.33 -35.34 -7.09
N GLU A 646 34.59 -34.41 -7.72
CA GLU A 646 34.59 -33.00 -7.35
C GLU A 646 33.71 -32.76 -6.12
N ILE A 647 32.52 -33.36 -6.07
CA ILE A 647 31.63 -33.32 -4.89
C ILE A 647 32.34 -34.00 -3.70
N ARG A 648 32.97 -35.17 -3.91
CA ARG A 648 33.81 -35.84 -2.89
C ARG A 648 34.93 -34.92 -2.39
N ARG A 649 35.65 -34.24 -3.30
CA ARG A 649 36.75 -33.33 -2.93
C ARG A 649 36.26 -32.21 -2.02
N ILE A 650 35.17 -31.51 -2.35
CA ILE A 650 34.69 -30.40 -1.51
C ILE A 650 34.06 -30.89 -0.20
N ALA A 651 33.33 -32.02 -0.22
CA ALA A 651 32.81 -32.64 0.99
C ALA A 651 33.93 -33.04 1.98
N GLU A 652 35.07 -33.52 1.49
CA GLU A 652 36.18 -34.01 2.32
C GLU A 652 37.20 -32.93 2.72
N SER A 653 37.20 -31.77 2.05
CA SER A 653 38.19 -30.70 2.24
C SER A 653 37.73 -29.61 3.21
N TYR A 654 36.43 -29.54 3.51
CA TYR A 654 35.82 -28.53 4.38
C TYR A 654 35.03 -29.21 5.51
N ASP A 655 34.93 -28.53 6.66
CA ASP A 655 33.99 -28.88 7.74
C ASP A 655 32.70 -28.06 7.54
N TRP A 656 31.55 -28.71 7.35
CA TRP A 656 30.31 -28.01 6.98
C TRP A 656 29.36 -27.90 8.17
N TYR A 657 29.02 -26.67 8.56
CA TYR A 657 27.96 -26.36 9.51
C TYR A 657 26.70 -26.01 8.74
N ILE A 658 25.66 -26.84 8.80
CA ILE A 658 24.47 -26.72 7.94
C ILE A 658 23.20 -26.74 8.78
N PHE A 659 22.40 -25.67 8.68
CA PHE A 659 21.10 -25.53 9.35
C PHE A 659 19.97 -25.39 8.30
N PRO A 660 19.20 -26.46 8.01
CA PRO A 660 18.19 -26.44 6.93
C PRO A 660 16.99 -25.52 7.19
N VAL A 661 16.65 -25.27 8.45
CA VAL A 661 15.61 -24.33 8.88
C VAL A 661 16.12 -23.59 10.11
N THR A 662 16.18 -22.25 10.04
CA THR A 662 16.66 -21.40 11.15
C THR A 662 15.56 -20.63 11.87
N ASN A 663 14.35 -20.54 11.28
CA ASN A 663 13.14 -20.00 11.89
C ASN A 663 12.01 -21.06 11.91
N PRO A 664 12.10 -22.07 12.81
CA PRO A 664 11.24 -23.26 12.71
C PRO A 664 9.78 -23.01 13.09
N ASP A 665 9.48 -22.10 14.02
CA ASP A 665 8.10 -21.82 14.43
C ASP A 665 7.28 -21.26 13.26
N GLY A 666 7.86 -20.28 12.55
CA GLY A 666 7.22 -19.69 11.41
C GLY A 666 7.21 -20.68 10.23
N TYR A 667 8.24 -21.51 10.04
CA TYR A 667 8.23 -22.54 8.99
C TYR A 667 7.06 -23.51 9.21
N ARG A 668 6.87 -23.97 10.44
CA ARG A 668 5.69 -24.73 10.86
C ARG A 668 4.40 -23.95 10.58
N HIS A 669 4.34 -22.65 10.93
CA HIS A 669 3.20 -21.79 10.63
C HIS A 669 2.91 -21.64 9.13
N SER A 670 3.93 -21.71 8.26
CA SER A 670 3.79 -21.65 6.80
C SER A 670 3.20 -22.93 6.19
N HIS A 671 3.46 -24.09 6.80
CA HIS A 671 2.82 -25.37 6.44
C HIS A 671 1.43 -25.54 7.04
N GLU A 672 1.20 -25.06 8.27
CA GLU A 672 0.00 -25.39 9.05
C GLU A 672 -1.12 -24.33 9.02
N VAL A 673 -0.81 -23.03 8.79
CA VAL A 673 -1.78 -21.93 8.96
C VAL A 673 -1.76 -20.91 7.83
N ASN A 674 -0.59 -20.41 7.46
CA ASN A 674 -0.45 -19.31 6.51
C ASN A 674 0.83 -19.46 5.69
N ARG A 675 0.72 -20.02 4.48
CA ARG A 675 1.83 -20.11 3.49
C ARG A 675 2.48 -18.76 3.20
N MET A 676 1.81 -17.64 3.48
CA MET A 676 2.35 -16.28 3.35
C MET A 676 3.12 -15.76 4.58
N TRP A 677 3.41 -16.60 5.59
CA TRP A 677 4.22 -16.18 6.74
C TRP A 677 5.66 -15.77 6.34
N ARG A 678 6.40 -15.07 7.21
CA ARG A 678 7.84 -14.80 7.00
C ARG A 678 8.64 -14.46 8.25
N THR A 679 7.98 -13.78 9.19
CA THR A 679 8.60 -13.28 10.41
C THR A 679 8.86 -14.43 11.39
N THR A 680 9.54 -14.16 12.50
CA THR A 680 9.56 -15.07 13.67
C THR A 680 8.16 -15.19 14.29
N ARG A 681 8.03 -15.74 15.51
CA ARG A 681 6.73 -15.94 16.18
C ARG A 681 6.56 -15.22 17.52
N SER A 682 7.53 -14.38 17.85
CA SER A 682 7.51 -13.43 18.98
C SER A 682 6.27 -12.52 18.97
N ARG A 683 5.98 -11.86 20.10
CA ARG A 683 4.79 -11.01 20.25
C ARG A 683 5.18 -9.54 20.35
N HIS A 684 4.71 -8.75 19.39
CA HIS A 684 4.97 -7.32 19.31
C HIS A 684 3.63 -6.57 19.32
N GLY A 685 3.04 -6.46 20.52
CA GLY A 685 1.70 -5.91 20.75
C GLY A 685 0.58 -6.95 20.83
N LEU A 686 -0.67 -6.50 20.69
CA LEU A 686 -1.87 -7.33 20.84
C LEU A 686 -2.20 -8.16 19.59
N LEU A 687 -1.95 -7.62 18.40
CA LEU A 687 -2.33 -8.23 17.12
C LEU A 687 -1.13 -8.73 16.29
N CYS A 688 0.06 -8.16 16.49
CA CYS A 688 1.19 -8.30 15.58
C CYS A 688 2.29 -9.20 16.16
N ARG A 689 2.95 -9.96 15.27
CA ARG A 689 3.80 -11.10 15.63
C ARG A 689 5.00 -11.29 14.71
N GLY A 690 6.13 -11.57 15.35
CA GLY A 690 7.41 -11.78 14.73
C GLY A 690 8.07 -10.48 14.27
N ALA A 691 9.40 -10.48 14.25
CA ALA A 691 10.18 -9.56 13.44
C ALA A 691 10.65 -10.26 12.16
N ASP A 692 11.12 -9.49 11.18
CA ASP A 692 11.92 -10.02 10.08
C ASP A 692 13.30 -10.40 10.62
N PRO A 693 13.65 -11.70 10.74
CA PRO A 693 14.93 -12.10 11.30
C PRO A 693 16.11 -11.64 10.43
N ASN A 694 15.90 -11.42 9.13
CA ASN A 694 16.92 -10.90 8.22
C ASN A 694 16.92 -9.35 8.16
N ARG A 695 16.31 -8.68 9.15
CA ARG A 695 16.50 -7.27 9.51
C ARG A 695 16.92 -7.07 10.97
N ASN A 696 17.12 -8.16 11.71
CA ASN A 696 17.30 -8.14 13.16
C ASN A 696 18.76 -8.32 13.63
N PHE A 697 19.74 -8.45 12.73
CA PHE A 697 21.15 -8.60 13.12
C PHE A 697 21.77 -7.25 13.54
N ASP A 698 22.71 -7.28 14.50
CA ASP A 698 23.47 -6.10 14.94
C ASP A 698 24.54 -5.68 13.92
N PHE A 699 24.09 -5.21 12.76
CA PHE A 699 24.95 -4.53 11.79
C PHE A 699 24.15 -3.50 11.00
N ARG A 700 24.42 -2.20 11.27
CA ARG A 700 23.72 -1.05 10.67
C ARG A 700 22.19 -1.15 10.83
N TRP A 701 21.75 -1.79 11.91
CA TRP A 701 20.35 -1.98 12.28
C TRP A 701 19.65 -0.63 12.42
N GLN A 702 18.55 -0.43 11.67
CA GLN A 702 17.83 0.85 11.55
C GLN A 702 18.72 2.09 11.34
N ASP A 703 19.87 1.96 10.67
CA ASP A 703 20.75 3.10 10.41
C ASP A 703 20.05 4.13 9.50
N GLY A 704 19.96 5.38 9.98
CA GLY A 704 18.96 6.37 9.57
C GLY A 704 19.16 7.02 8.20
N SER A 705 19.75 6.31 7.24
CA SER A 705 20.06 6.79 5.89
C SER A 705 19.23 6.16 4.76
N GLY A 706 18.22 5.33 5.08
CA GLY A 706 17.31 4.77 4.07
C GLY A 706 16.30 3.74 4.60
N PRO A 707 15.31 3.33 3.79
CA PRO A 707 14.17 2.50 4.20
C PRO A 707 14.51 1.00 4.31
N GLY A 708 15.66 0.65 4.89
CA GLY A 708 16.20 -0.73 4.85
C GLY A 708 15.46 -1.74 5.73
N ALA A 709 14.75 -1.27 6.75
CA ALA A 709 13.91 -2.05 7.66
C ALA A 709 12.82 -1.14 8.26
N SER A 710 11.79 -1.72 8.88
CA SER A 710 10.69 -0.99 9.51
C SER A 710 10.75 -1.06 11.05
N ASP A 711 10.19 -0.06 11.70
CA ASP A 711 9.93 0.04 13.15
C ASP A 711 8.48 -0.32 13.54
N ASN A 712 7.57 -0.36 12.57
CA ASN A 712 6.19 -0.78 12.77
C ASN A 712 6.13 -2.29 13.06
N PRO A 713 5.65 -2.74 14.25
CA PRO A 713 5.64 -4.15 14.67
C PRO A 713 4.70 -5.04 13.86
N CYS A 714 3.85 -4.45 13.02
CA CYS A 714 2.95 -5.14 12.10
C CYS A 714 3.50 -5.22 10.67
N SER A 715 4.66 -4.59 10.40
CA SER A 715 5.31 -4.63 9.10
C SER A 715 5.97 -5.98 8.83
N GLN A 716 5.90 -6.43 7.58
CA GLN A 716 6.65 -7.59 7.11
C GLN A 716 8.19 -7.41 7.19
N THR A 717 8.69 -6.17 7.19
CA THR A 717 10.12 -5.82 7.31
C THR A 717 10.48 -5.28 8.70
N PHE A 718 9.64 -5.54 9.72
CA PHE A 718 9.89 -5.08 11.09
C PHE A 718 11.25 -5.57 11.61
N ALA A 719 12.12 -4.66 12.02
CA ALA A 719 13.49 -4.96 12.44
C ALA A 719 13.60 -5.63 13.81
N GLY A 720 12.48 -5.80 14.52
CA GLY A 720 12.42 -6.06 15.95
C GLY A 720 12.45 -4.75 16.76
N PRO A 721 12.24 -4.80 18.09
CA PRO A 721 12.40 -3.64 18.98
C PRO A 721 13.86 -3.24 19.24
N TYR A 722 14.84 -4.11 18.95
CA TYR A 722 16.29 -3.88 19.07
C TYR A 722 17.05 -4.97 18.30
N PRO A 723 18.34 -4.78 17.92
CA PRO A 723 19.10 -5.83 17.26
C PRO A 723 19.28 -7.05 18.17
N PHE A 724 19.13 -8.24 17.60
CA PHE A 724 19.03 -9.53 18.29
C PHE A 724 17.90 -9.64 19.32
N SER A 725 16.77 -8.93 19.10
CA SER A 725 15.53 -9.16 19.86
C SER A 725 14.93 -10.54 19.65
N GLU A 726 15.18 -11.15 18.49
CA GLU A 726 14.69 -12.48 18.16
C GLU A 726 15.66 -13.55 18.66
N LEU A 727 15.13 -14.59 19.29
CA LEU A 727 15.95 -15.65 19.88
C LEU A 727 16.71 -16.42 18.79
N GLU A 728 16.07 -16.60 17.64
CA GLU A 728 16.57 -17.28 16.45
C GLU A 728 17.87 -16.63 15.94
N THR A 729 17.89 -15.30 15.82
CA THR A 729 19.01 -14.51 15.27
C THR A 729 20.13 -14.34 16.28
N GLY A 730 19.80 -14.00 17.53
CA GLY A 730 20.77 -13.81 18.61
C GLY A 730 21.54 -15.10 18.94
N GLN A 731 20.88 -16.26 18.93
CA GLN A 731 21.56 -17.54 19.15
C GLN A 731 22.39 -17.99 17.94
N LEU A 732 21.90 -17.76 16.71
CA LEU A 732 22.66 -18.01 15.47
C LEU A 732 23.97 -17.21 15.44
N ALA A 733 23.88 -15.90 15.70
CA ALA A 733 25.04 -15.01 15.77
C ALA A 733 26.07 -15.50 16.81
N ASN A 734 25.62 -15.79 18.04
CA ASN A 734 26.49 -16.33 19.10
C ASN A 734 27.17 -17.65 18.69
N TYR A 735 26.48 -18.54 17.99
CA TYR A 735 27.03 -19.82 17.53
C TYR A 735 28.13 -19.65 16.47
N VAL A 736 27.94 -18.71 15.54
CA VAL A 736 28.94 -18.35 14.52
C VAL A 736 30.15 -17.64 15.16
N LEU A 737 29.93 -16.69 16.07
CA LEU A 737 30.98 -15.96 16.78
C LEU A 737 31.92 -16.88 17.58
N GLN A 738 31.39 -17.96 18.17
CA GLN A 738 32.19 -19.00 18.84
C GLN A 738 33.13 -19.79 17.89
N ARG A 739 32.96 -19.66 16.57
CA ARG A 739 33.56 -20.54 15.54
C ARG A 739 34.32 -19.80 14.43
N LEU A 740 34.43 -18.47 14.46
CA LEU A 740 35.07 -17.64 13.42
C LEU A 740 36.50 -18.09 13.03
N ASN A 741 37.28 -18.58 13.99
CA ASN A 741 38.62 -19.10 13.71
C ASN A 741 38.61 -20.27 12.71
N HIS A 742 37.53 -21.06 12.68
CA HIS A 742 37.33 -22.17 11.74
C HIS A 742 36.53 -21.77 10.50
N ILE A 743 35.43 -21.02 10.66
CA ILE A 743 34.56 -20.62 9.55
C ILE A 743 35.32 -19.68 8.59
N LYS A 744 35.26 -19.94 7.29
CA LYS A 744 35.90 -19.14 6.23
C LYS A 744 34.92 -18.63 5.19
N MET A 745 33.75 -19.26 5.08
CA MET A 745 32.67 -18.89 4.19
C MET A 745 31.32 -18.97 4.90
N TYR A 746 30.45 -18.00 4.65
CA TYR A 746 29.07 -17.94 5.15
C TYR A 746 28.10 -17.80 3.98
N LEU A 747 27.11 -18.69 3.91
CA LEU A 747 26.12 -18.73 2.85
C LEU A 747 24.71 -18.67 3.46
N SER A 748 23.96 -17.64 3.07
CA SER A 748 22.54 -17.50 3.34
C SER A 748 21.74 -17.97 2.11
N MET A 749 20.67 -18.72 2.32
CA MET A 749 19.87 -19.29 1.22
C MET A 749 18.45 -18.71 1.24
N HIS A 750 18.08 -18.02 0.17
CA HIS A 750 16.79 -17.36 -0.06
C HIS A 750 16.16 -17.77 -1.40
N ASN A 751 14.98 -17.21 -1.69
CA ASN A 751 14.24 -17.36 -2.93
C ASN A 751 13.32 -16.14 -3.13
N PHE A 752 13.05 -15.62 -4.33
CA PHE A 752 13.56 -15.96 -5.68
C PHE A 752 14.27 -14.77 -6.30
N SER A 753 15.11 -15.00 -7.33
CA SER A 753 15.47 -14.04 -8.41
C SER A 753 16.46 -14.58 -9.44
N GLU A 754 17.02 -15.79 -9.25
CA GLU A 754 18.22 -16.25 -9.98
C GLU A 754 19.39 -15.26 -9.79
N LEU A 755 19.74 -14.97 -8.53
CA LEU A 755 20.84 -14.06 -8.16
C LEU A 755 21.81 -14.68 -7.15
N LEU A 756 23.08 -14.31 -7.26
CA LEU A 756 24.13 -14.59 -6.27
C LEU A 756 24.68 -13.27 -5.75
N LEU A 757 24.27 -12.92 -4.53
CA LEU A 757 24.48 -11.61 -3.94
C LEU A 757 25.64 -11.62 -2.93
N TYR A 758 26.40 -10.52 -2.88
CA TYR A 758 27.49 -10.31 -1.91
C TYR A 758 27.36 -8.96 -1.17
N PRO A 759 27.97 -8.78 0.02
CA PRO A 759 27.86 -7.54 0.79
C PRO A 759 28.36 -6.28 0.04
N TYR A 760 27.77 -5.09 0.25
CA TYR A 760 26.76 -4.78 1.28
C TYR A 760 25.32 -4.70 0.74
N GLY A 761 24.36 -4.85 1.65
CA GLY A 761 22.95 -4.50 1.50
C GLY A 761 22.59 -3.13 2.09
N TRP A 762 23.18 -2.74 3.23
CA TRP A 762 22.83 -1.49 3.93
C TRP A 762 23.23 -0.21 3.18
N THR A 763 24.05 -0.31 2.14
CA THR A 763 24.55 0.83 1.37
C THR A 763 24.86 0.45 -0.07
N LEU A 764 24.70 1.41 -0.98
CA LEU A 764 25.13 1.30 -2.39
C LEU A 764 26.66 1.40 -2.57
N ASN A 765 27.41 1.66 -1.49
CA ASN A 765 28.88 1.66 -1.54
C ASN A 765 29.40 0.20 -1.56
N PRO A 766 30.29 -0.17 -2.51
CA PRO A 766 30.82 -1.51 -2.58
C PRO A 766 31.63 -1.87 -1.32
N SER A 767 31.57 -3.14 -0.91
CA SER A 767 32.42 -3.67 0.16
C SER A 767 33.91 -3.65 -0.25
N PRO A 768 34.85 -3.59 0.71
CA PRO A 768 36.29 -3.62 0.42
C PRO A 768 36.76 -4.79 -0.46
N ASP A 769 36.11 -5.95 -0.34
CA ASP A 769 36.42 -7.17 -1.10
C ASP A 769 35.54 -7.37 -2.35
N ALA A 770 34.65 -6.41 -2.68
CA ALA A 770 33.61 -6.56 -3.71
C ALA A 770 34.12 -7.03 -5.08
N GLN A 771 35.33 -6.62 -5.51
CA GLN A 771 35.93 -7.11 -6.76
C GLN A 771 36.22 -8.62 -6.72
N SER A 772 36.76 -9.11 -5.61
CA SER A 772 37.04 -10.54 -5.40
C SER A 772 35.75 -11.34 -5.22
N LEU A 773 34.77 -10.75 -4.53
CA LEU A 773 33.46 -11.39 -4.31
C LEU A 773 32.64 -11.51 -5.60
N HIS A 774 32.61 -10.45 -6.42
CA HIS A 774 32.02 -10.51 -7.76
C HIS A 774 32.75 -11.53 -8.66
N GLN A 775 34.09 -11.59 -8.61
CA GLN A 775 34.86 -12.57 -9.38
C GLN A 775 34.55 -14.03 -8.97
N ILE A 776 34.52 -14.32 -7.67
CA ILE A 776 34.18 -15.65 -7.13
C ILE A 776 32.72 -15.99 -7.43
N GLY A 777 31.81 -15.02 -7.29
CA GLY A 777 30.40 -15.18 -7.64
C GLY A 777 30.19 -15.45 -9.14
N GLN A 778 30.97 -14.80 -10.03
CA GLN A 778 30.90 -15.08 -11.47
C GLN A 778 31.39 -16.50 -11.78
N ALA A 779 32.51 -16.94 -11.19
CA ALA A 779 32.98 -18.32 -11.34
C ALA A 779 31.99 -19.37 -10.79
N ALA A 780 31.19 -19.00 -9.78
CA ALA A 780 30.10 -19.81 -9.27
C ALA A 780 28.91 -19.85 -10.26
N ALA A 781 28.42 -18.70 -10.72
CA ALA A 781 27.34 -18.58 -11.70
C ALA A 781 27.67 -19.26 -13.05
N ASP A 782 28.90 -19.08 -13.55
CA ASP A 782 29.42 -19.73 -14.76
C ASP A 782 29.34 -21.26 -14.65
N ARG A 783 29.60 -21.83 -13.46
CA ARG A 783 29.51 -23.28 -13.22
C ARG A 783 28.07 -23.74 -12.93
N LEU A 784 27.29 -22.93 -12.21
CA LEU A 784 25.85 -23.12 -11.99
C LEU A 784 25.12 -23.29 -13.32
N ARG A 785 25.46 -22.46 -14.30
CA ARG A 785 24.88 -22.48 -15.66
C ARG A 785 25.08 -23.81 -16.41
N VAL A 786 26.08 -24.62 -16.06
CA VAL A 786 26.50 -25.79 -16.85
C VAL A 786 25.42 -26.89 -17.00
N PRO A 787 24.67 -27.32 -15.97
CA PRO A 787 23.75 -28.45 -16.11
C PRO A 787 22.44 -28.11 -16.85
N PHE A 788 21.93 -26.87 -16.72
CA PHE A 788 20.58 -26.50 -17.22
C PHE A 788 20.50 -25.17 -17.99
N GLY A 789 21.55 -24.35 -18.02
CA GLY A 789 21.58 -23.08 -18.73
C GLY A 789 21.08 -21.85 -17.96
N THR A 790 20.57 -22.04 -16.73
CA THR A 790 20.10 -20.97 -15.82
C THR A 790 21.20 -19.98 -15.49
N ASP A 791 20.89 -18.68 -15.51
CA ASP A 791 21.88 -17.61 -15.68
C ASP A 791 21.85 -16.63 -14.49
N TYR A 792 22.56 -16.95 -13.41
CA TYR A 792 22.47 -16.20 -12.16
C TYR A 792 23.21 -14.86 -12.21
N GLY A 793 22.52 -13.75 -11.90
CA GLY A 793 23.12 -12.42 -11.83
C GLY A 793 23.95 -12.21 -10.57
N VAL A 794 25.16 -11.63 -10.70
CA VAL A 794 26.15 -11.56 -9.61
C VAL A 794 26.39 -10.11 -9.17
N HIS A 795 25.78 -9.70 -8.05
CA HIS A 795 25.70 -8.28 -7.65
C HIS A 795 25.86 -8.07 -6.14
N SER A 796 26.07 -6.81 -5.73
CA SER A 796 25.93 -6.43 -4.32
C SER A 796 24.46 -6.56 -3.87
N ILE A 797 24.22 -6.97 -2.61
CA ILE A 797 22.86 -7.12 -2.04
C ILE A 797 22.03 -5.84 -2.22
N SER A 798 22.67 -4.67 -2.10
CA SER A 798 22.05 -3.35 -2.30
C SER A 798 21.43 -3.13 -3.69
N ASN A 799 21.82 -3.93 -4.69
CA ASN A 799 21.29 -3.86 -6.05
C ASN A 799 19.91 -4.54 -6.17
N LEU A 800 19.54 -5.40 -5.22
CA LEU A 800 18.17 -5.89 -5.08
C LEU A 800 17.29 -4.80 -4.45
N TYR A 801 17.73 -4.30 -3.29
CA TYR A 801 17.27 -3.07 -2.61
C TYR A 801 18.18 -2.81 -1.39
N VAL A 802 18.12 -1.61 -0.80
CA VAL A 802 18.86 -1.31 0.44
C VAL A 802 18.26 -2.08 1.63
N ALA A 803 19.09 -2.81 2.38
CA ALA A 803 18.66 -3.69 3.47
C ALA A 803 19.54 -3.54 4.72
N THR A 804 18.96 -3.18 5.86
CA THR A 804 19.69 -3.01 7.14
C THR A 804 19.51 -4.22 8.07
N GLY A 805 20.52 -4.55 8.88
CA GLY A 805 20.43 -5.64 9.87
C GLY A 805 20.30 -7.06 9.28
N SER A 806 20.87 -7.33 8.10
CA SER A 806 20.80 -8.65 7.45
C SER A 806 21.89 -9.62 7.92
N SER A 807 21.62 -10.93 7.82
CA SER A 807 22.58 -11.99 8.20
C SER A 807 23.90 -11.95 7.39
N PRO A 808 23.92 -11.75 6.05
CA PRO A 808 25.18 -11.64 5.31
C PRO A 808 25.96 -10.36 5.58
N ASP A 809 25.30 -9.20 5.74
CA ASP A 809 26.03 -7.96 6.05
C ASP A 809 26.66 -8.01 7.44
N TRP A 810 25.97 -8.62 8.41
CA TRP A 810 26.55 -8.91 9.72
C TRP A 810 27.72 -9.92 9.65
N ALA A 811 27.57 -11.02 8.89
CA ALA A 811 28.59 -12.05 8.78
C ALA A 811 29.91 -11.50 8.18
N TYR A 812 29.82 -10.61 7.19
CA TYR A 812 30.98 -9.96 6.58
C TYR A 812 31.49 -8.75 7.39
N GLY A 813 30.58 -7.89 7.85
CA GLY A 813 30.89 -6.57 8.41
C GLY A 813 31.15 -6.54 9.92
N ALA A 814 30.56 -7.45 10.68
CA ALA A 814 30.75 -7.57 12.14
C ALA A 814 31.51 -8.85 12.53
N ALA A 815 31.25 -9.97 11.86
CA ALA A 815 31.91 -11.26 12.15
C ALA A 815 33.18 -11.52 11.30
N ASP A 816 33.52 -10.60 10.38
CA ASP A 816 34.72 -10.60 9.52
C ASP A 816 34.87 -11.82 8.58
N ILE A 817 33.77 -12.52 8.27
CA ILE A 817 33.77 -13.66 7.35
C ILE A 817 33.81 -13.14 5.91
N LYS A 818 35.02 -13.01 5.34
CA LYS A 818 35.21 -12.35 4.05
C LYS A 818 34.46 -13.00 2.88
N LEU A 819 34.40 -14.32 2.79
CA LEU A 819 33.58 -15.01 1.78
C LEU A 819 32.14 -15.14 2.27
N THR A 820 31.35 -14.09 2.06
CA THR A 820 29.92 -14.11 2.43
C THR A 820 29.05 -13.89 1.20
N TYR A 821 28.03 -14.74 1.03
CA TYR A 821 27.05 -14.64 -0.06
C TYR A 821 25.62 -14.92 0.44
N ALA A 822 24.65 -14.38 -0.29
CA ALA A 822 23.26 -14.81 -0.26
C ALA A 822 22.85 -15.32 -1.65
N TYR A 823 22.25 -16.51 -1.72
CA TYR A 823 21.62 -17.01 -2.94
C TYR A 823 20.15 -16.62 -2.96
N GLU A 824 19.66 -16.09 -4.09
CA GLU A 824 18.24 -16.04 -4.42
C GLU A 824 17.97 -17.08 -5.50
N PHE A 825 17.36 -18.21 -5.12
CA PHE A 825 17.17 -19.38 -5.98
C PHE A 825 16.17 -19.16 -7.14
N ARG A 826 15.93 -20.24 -7.90
CA ARG A 826 14.97 -20.28 -9.02
C ARG A 826 13.56 -19.86 -8.60
N ASP A 827 12.80 -19.17 -9.43
CA ASP A 827 13.09 -18.79 -10.81
C ASP A 827 13.28 -17.27 -10.96
N ASN A 828 13.12 -16.75 -12.17
CA ASN A 828 13.12 -15.32 -12.49
C ASN A 828 11.71 -14.65 -12.39
N GLY A 829 10.74 -15.31 -11.76
CA GLY A 829 9.39 -14.80 -11.49
C GLY A 829 8.25 -15.55 -12.17
N THR A 830 8.50 -16.70 -12.81
CA THR A 830 7.48 -17.52 -13.51
C THR A 830 6.54 -18.22 -12.50
N TYR A 831 7.13 -18.83 -11.48
CA TYR A 831 6.47 -19.38 -10.30
C TYR A 831 6.86 -18.63 -9.02
N ALA A 832 7.90 -17.80 -9.10
CA ALA A 832 8.40 -16.98 -8.00
C ALA A 832 8.71 -17.85 -6.76
N PHE A 833 7.87 -17.73 -5.74
CA PHE A 833 8.03 -18.46 -4.48
C PHE A 833 7.07 -19.65 -4.28
N LEU A 834 6.24 -19.92 -5.28
CA LEU A 834 5.41 -21.12 -5.39
C LEU A 834 6.02 -22.13 -6.38
N LEU A 835 7.36 -22.09 -6.50
CA LEU A 835 8.17 -22.94 -7.38
C LEU A 835 7.74 -24.42 -7.30
N PRO A 836 7.38 -25.07 -8.41
CA PRO A 836 6.92 -26.46 -8.41
C PRO A 836 7.99 -27.42 -7.85
N PRO A 837 7.61 -28.46 -7.07
CA PRO A 837 8.58 -29.37 -6.47
C PRO A 837 9.51 -30.09 -7.46
N GLU A 838 9.09 -30.23 -8.71
CA GLU A 838 9.90 -30.77 -9.80
C GLU A 838 11.18 -29.94 -10.06
N GLN A 839 11.22 -28.69 -9.60
CA GLN A 839 12.40 -27.82 -9.64
C GLN A 839 13.36 -28.02 -8.47
N ILE A 840 12.99 -28.75 -7.39
CA ILE A 840 13.86 -28.96 -6.23
C ILE A 840 15.19 -29.61 -6.65
N ILE A 841 15.13 -30.69 -7.43
CA ILE A 841 16.32 -31.43 -7.84
C ILE A 841 17.15 -30.63 -8.88
N PRO A 842 16.57 -30.02 -9.93
CA PRO A 842 17.28 -29.08 -10.81
C PRO A 842 17.99 -27.93 -10.06
N ASN A 843 17.29 -27.20 -9.18
CA ASN A 843 17.87 -26.12 -8.37
C ASN A 843 19.05 -26.63 -7.52
N SER A 844 18.91 -27.81 -6.93
CA SER A 844 19.95 -28.37 -6.06
C SER A 844 21.19 -28.86 -6.83
N ILE A 845 21.01 -29.40 -8.04
CA ILE A 845 22.11 -29.83 -8.92
C ILE A 845 22.93 -28.63 -9.41
N GLU A 846 22.29 -27.53 -9.80
CA GLU A 846 23.02 -26.33 -10.26
C GLU A 846 23.68 -25.59 -9.09
N VAL A 847 23.03 -25.50 -7.94
CA VAL A 847 23.62 -24.91 -6.71
C VAL A 847 24.83 -25.74 -6.26
N MET A 848 24.81 -27.07 -6.40
CA MET A 848 26.01 -27.89 -6.16
C MET A 848 27.16 -27.52 -7.10
N GLN A 849 26.90 -27.29 -8.40
CA GLN A 849 27.95 -26.80 -9.31
C GLN A 849 28.43 -25.39 -8.93
N SER A 850 27.51 -24.51 -8.56
CA SER A 850 27.81 -23.17 -8.05
C SER A 850 28.78 -23.22 -6.86
N LEU A 851 28.53 -24.09 -5.88
CA LEU A 851 29.40 -24.30 -4.73
C LEU A 851 30.80 -24.79 -5.13
N ILE A 852 30.92 -25.71 -6.08
CA ILE A 852 32.24 -26.17 -6.56
C ILE A 852 32.98 -25.00 -7.23
N GLY A 853 32.33 -24.20 -8.07
CA GLY A 853 32.94 -23.05 -8.76
C GLY A 853 33.35 -21.93 -7.81
N MET A 854 32.48 -21.63 -6.85
CA MET A 854 32.75 -20.68 -5.76
C MET A 854 33.96 -21.10 -4.92
N ILE A 855 34.05 -22.38 -4.56
CA ILE A 855 35.17 -22.94 -3.78
C ILE A 855 36.46 -22.93 -4.62
N ASP A 856 36.42 -23.35 -5.88
CA ASP A 856 37.58 -23.39 -6.77
C ASP A 856 38.21 -22.00 -6.98
N GLU A 857 37.38 -20.98 -7.23
CA GLU A 857 37.88 -19.61 -7.40
C GLU A 857 38.33 -18.99 -6.07
N SER A 858 37.69 -19.35 -4.95
CA SER A 858 38.12 -18.96 -3.60
C SER A 858 39.45 -19.60 -3.18
N GLU A 859 39.71 -20.86 -3.58
CA GLU A 859 41.02 -21.51 -3.46
C GLU A 859 42.05 -20.82 -4.37
N ARG A 860 41.69 -20.51 -5.63
CA ARG A 860 42.58 -19.89 -6.63
C ARG A 860 42.99 -18.46 -6.26
N LEU A 861 42.10 -17.67 -5.67
CA LEU A 861 42.40 -16.34 -5.12
C LEU A 861 43.02 -16.39 -3.72
N GLY A 862 43.12 -17.57 -3.10
CA GLY A 862 43.86 -17.80 -1.86
C GLY A 862 43.06 -17.60 -0.57
N PHE A 863 41.77 -17.26 -0.64
CA PHE A 863 40.89 -17.14 0.54
C PHE A 863 40.71 -18.47 1.29
N LEU A 864 40.77 -19.61 0.59
CA LEU A 864 40.61 -20.96 1.16
C LEU A 864 41.88 -21.85 1.09
N ALA A 865 43.06 -21.26 0.83
CA ALA A 865 44.28 -21.94 0.38
C ALA A 865 44.62 -23.32 1.03
N ILE A 866 44.40 -24.41 0.29
CA ILE A 866 44.70 -25.80 0.69
C ILE A 866 46.15 -26.20 0.31
N LYS A 867 46.81 -26.99 1.19
CA LYS A 867 48.09 -27.64 0.88
C LYS A 867 47.90 -28.88 -0.02
N MET A 868 47.88 -28.67 -1.34
CA MET A 868 47.74 -29.75 -2.33
C MET A 868 48.76 -30.89 -2.22
N ARG A 869 48.28 -32.12 -2.44
CA ARG A 869 49.05 -33.29 -2.90
C ARG A 869 48.19 -34.15 -3.83
N ASN A 870 48.79 -34.59 -4.94
CA ASN A 870 48.12 -35.17 -6.11
C ASN A 870 47.46 -36.55 -5.86
N LEU A 871 46.36 -36.86 -6.58
CA LEU A 871 46.15 -38.04 -7.47
C LEU A 871 44.77 -37.90 -8.18
N ILE A 872 44.66 -37.88 -9.52
CA ILE A 872 44.47 -38.98 -10.52
C ILE A 872 43.01 -39.49 -10.68
N VAL A 873 42.59 -39.63 -11.95
CA VAL A 873 41.22 -39.88 -12.49
C VAL A 873 40.98 -41.36 -12.86
N PHE A 874 39.71 -41.83 -12.85
CA PHE A 874 39.24 -42.98 -13.68
C PHE A 874 37.73 -42.86 -14.08
N SER A 875 37.22 -43.72 -14.97
CA SER A 875 35.88 -43.60 -15.64
C SER A 875 35.24 -44.95 -16.03
N VAL A 876 34.05 -44.92 -16.71
CA VAL A 876 33.16 -46.02 -17.25
C VAL A 876 31.93 -46.34 -16.36
N VAL A 877 30.62 -46.35 -16.71
CA VAL A 877 29.75 -46.32 -17.94
C VAL A 877 29.07 -47.68 -18.33
N ILE A 878 27.83 -47.65 -18.89
CA ILE A 878 26.91 -48.73 -19.44
C ILE A 878 25.72 -49.12 -18.51
N LEU A 879 24.48 -49.49 -18.95
CA LEU A 879 23.50 -49.08 -20.01
C LEU A 879 22.32 -50.11 -20.11
N LEU A 880 21.27 -49.79 -20.91
CA LEU A 880 20.08 -50.60 -21.36
C LEU A 880 18.87 -50.67 -20.38
N ALA A 881 17.60 -50.34 -20.70
CA ALA A 881 16.69 -50.41 -21.89
C ALA A 881 15.76 -51.67 -21.88
N PHE A 882 14.52 -51.71 -22.42
CA PHE A 882 13.84 -50.96 -23.52
C PHE A 882 12.29 -50.90 -23.33
N ALA A 883 11.64 -49.92 -24.00
CA ALA A 883 10.36 -49.97 -24.76
C ALA A 883 9.06 -50.55 -24.12
N ASN A 884 7.82 -50.19 -24.52
CA ASN A 884 7.15 -49.15 -25.35
C ASN A 884 5.63 -49.31 -25.02
N ALA A 885 4.68 -48.41 -25.28
CA ALA A 885 4.57 -46.97 -25.62
C ALA A 885 3.06 -46.61 -25.36
N GLU A 886 2.41 -45.52 -25.78
CA GLU A 886 2.71 -44.35 -26.61
C GLU A 886 1.70 -43.23 -26.23
N LYS A 887 1.98 -41.94 -26.49
CA LYS A 887 1.06 -40.82 -26.21
C LYS A 887 0.78 -39.98 -27.47
N VAL A 888 0.21 -38.78 -27.33
CA VAL A 888 -0.13 -37.87 -28.46
C VAL A 888 1.14 -37.20 -29.02
N ARG A 889 1.20 -36.95 -30.34
CA ARG A 889 2.44 -36.69 -31.07
C ARG A 889 2.52 -35.35 -31.83
N PHE A 890 3.67 -34.69 -31.74
CA PHE A 890 4.10 -33.45 -32.42
C PHE A 890 5.01 -33.71 -33.65
N ASP A 891 4.63 -34.66 -34.51
CA ASP A 891 5.55 -35.18 -35.54
C ASP A 891 5.93 -34.16 -36.64
N ASN A 892 7.24 -34.12 -36.94
CA ASN A 892 7.90 -33.35 -38.00
C ASN A 892 7.92 -31.81 -37.80
N TYR A 893 7.63 -31.33 -36.59
CA TYR A 893 7.95 -29.95 -36.20
C TYR A 893 9.47 -29.78 -36.12
N LYS A 894 9.99 -28.68 -36.68
CA LYS A 894 11.43 -28.47 -36.90
C LYS A 894 11.90 -27.16 -36.31
N VAL A 895 12.97 -27.18 -35.51
CA VAL A 895 13.62 -25.95 -35.03
C VAL A 895 14.69 -25.53 -36.02
N TYR A 896 14.68 -24.26 -36.40
CA TYR A 896 15.66 -23.60 -37.25
C TYR A 896 16.44 -22.57 -36.43
N VAL A 897 17.70 -22.30 -36.78
CA VAL A 897 18.44 -21.11 -36.34
C VAL A 897 18.59 -20.20 -37.55
N VAL A 898 18.20 -18.93 -37.42
CA VAL A 898 18.28 -17.92 -38.48
C VAL A 898 19.13 -16.75 -38.00
N GLN A 899 20.10 -16.33 -38.82
CA GLN A 899 20.95 -15.19 -38.53
C GLN A 899 20.31 -13.90 -39.04
N ILE A 900 20.30 -12.85 -38.21
CA ILE A 900 19.78 -11.52 -38.54
C ILE A 900 20.94 -10.60 -38.89
N ASP A 901 21.06 -10.17 -40.15
CA ASP A 901 22.20 -9.38 -40.62
C ASP A 901 21.86 -7.88 -40.82
N ASN A 902 20.58 -7.48 -40.73
CA ASN A 902 20.14 -6.06 -40.82
C ASN A 902 18.78 -5.78 -40.15
N GLU A 903 18.45 -4.48 -40.01
CA GLU A 903 17.19 -3.97 -39.42
C GLU A 903 15.92 -4.48 -40.13
N GLU A 904 15.92 -4.61 -41.45
CA GLU A 904 14.75 -5.06 -42.21
C GLU A 904 14.46 -6.54 -41.95
N GLN A 905 15.52 -7.37 -41.90
CA GLN A 905 15.46 -8.75 -41.43
C GLN A 905 15.05 -8.88 -39.95
N LEU A 906 15.48 -7.97 -39.08
CA LEU A 906 15.06 -7.96 -37.68
C LEU A 906 13.54 -7.69 -37.57
N ASN A 907 13.06 -6.67 -38.29
CA ASN A 907 11.65 -6.28 -38.27
C ASN A 907 10.75 -7.35 -38.89
N VAL A 908 11.15 -8.02 -39.99
CA VAL A 908 10.38 -9.13 -40.57
C VAL A 908 10.36 -10.35 -39.63
N MET A 909 11.43 -10.61 -38.86
CA MET A 909 11.38 -11.68 -37.85
C MET A 909 10.48 -11.32 -36.66
N HIS A 910 10.50 -10.07 -36.21
CA HIS A 910 9.49 -9.56 -35.27
C HIS A 910 8.07 -9.62 -35.87
N GLU A 911 7.91 -9.51 -37.18
CA GLU A 911 6.61 -9.64 -37.84
C GLU A 911 6.15 -11.10 -37.88
N ILE A 912 7.02 -12.08 -38.18
CA ILE A 912 6.68 -13.52 -38.09
C ILE A 912 6.36 -13.91 -36.62
N GLU A 913 7.12 -13.39 -35.66
CA GLU A 913 6.87 -13.51 -34.21
C GLU A 913 5.48 -12.99 -33.82
N ARG A 914 5.12 -11.77 -34.24
CA ARG A 914 3.83 -11.13 -33.91
C ARG A 914 2.63 -11.71 -34.66
N THR A 915 2.81 -12.24 -35.88
CA THR A 915 1.68 -12.53 -36.78
C THR A 915 1.33 -14.01 -36.94
N ALA A 916 2.19 -14.94 -36.51
CA ALA A 916 2.10 -16.34 -36.96
C ALA A 916 2.04 -17.40 -35.83
N PHE A 917 1.41 -17.04 -34.71
CA PHE A 917 1.10 -17.94 -33.59
C PHE A 917 0.54 -19.31 -34.02
N SER A 918 0.94 -20.37 -33.31
CA SER A 918 0.69 -21.81 -33.57
C SER A 918 1.39 -22.43 -34.80
N SER A 919 1.86 -21.63 -35.75
CA SER A 919 2.65 -22.10 -36.91
C SER A 919 4.15 -21.96 -36.71
N TYR A 920 4.54 -20.99 -35.90
CA TYR A 920 5.90 -20.65 -35.53
C TYR A 920 5.96 -20.40 -34.03
N ASP A 921 7.01 -20.89 -33.38
CA ASP A 921 7.25 -20.77 -31.95
C ASP A 921 8.72 -20.41 -31.72
N PHE A 922 8.97 -19.23 -31.15
CA PHE A 922 10.30 -18.63 -31.07
C PHE A 922 10.97 -19.02 -29.75
N TRP A 923 12.01 -19.85 -29.86
CA TRP A 923 12.80 -20.35 -28.73
C TRP A 923 13.97 -19.44 -28.37
N ARG A 924 14.30 -18.49 -29.26
CA ARG A 924 15.18 -17.35 -29.02
C ARG A 924 14.75 -16.22 -29.95
N ASN A 925 14.19 -15.16 -29.37
CA ASN A 925 13.47 -14.15 -30.13
C ASN A 925 14.41 -13.15 -30.84
N PRO A 926 14.00 -12.59 -31.98
CA PRO A 926 14.64 -11.39 -32.53
C PRO A 926 14.70 -10.29 -31.45
N SER A 927 15.81 -9.57 -31.39
CA SER A 927 16.06 -8.61 -30.29
C SER A 927 17.03 -7.49 -30.65
N TYR A 928 18.04 -7.75 -31.48
CA TYR A 928 18.81 -6.73 -32.20
C TYR A 928 19.57 -7.35 -33.38
N VAL A 929 20.02 -6.51 -34.31
CA VAL A 929 20.77 -6.92 -35.51
C VAL A 929 22.09 -7.62 -35.11
N GLY A 930 22.36 -8.78 -35.69
CA GLY A 930 23.50 -9.65 -35.38
C GLY A 930 23.19 -10.76 -34.38
N ASN A 931 22.02 -10.74 -33.71
CA ASN A 931 21.61 -11.79 -32.78
C ASN A 931 20.88 -12.94 -33.52
N PRO A 932 21.35 -14.19 -33.48
CA PRO A 932 20.63 -15.31 -34.10
C PRO A 932 19.30 -15.61 -33.38
N VAL A 933 18.29 -15.86 -34.19
CA VAL A 933 16.92 -16.27 -33.81
C VAL A 933 16.82 -17.79 -33.85
N GLU A 934 16.13 -18.39 -32.88
CA GLU A 934 15.78 -19.83 -32.93
C GLU A 934 14.27 -19.99 -32.93
N ILE A 935 13.75 -20.82 -33.86
CA ILE A 935 12.33 -20.85 -34.22
C ILE A 935 11.89 -22.26 -34.61
N MET A 936 10.95 -22.83 -33.85
CA MET A 936 10.22 -24.05 -34.22
C MET A 936 9.15 -23.72 -35.26
N VAL A 937 9.21 -24.39 -36.41
CA VAL A 937 8.28 -24.26 -37.53
C VAL A 937 7.42 -25.52 -37.64
N ALA A 938 6.11 -25.33 -37.78
CA ALA A 938 5.16 -26.40 -38.02
C ALA A 938 5.35 -27.02 -39.42
N PRO A 939 5.22 -28.35 -39.61
CA PRO A 939 5.56 -29.03 -40.86
C PRO A 939 4.74 -28.57 -42.07
N HIS A 940 3.53 -28.04 -41.85
CA HIS A 940 2.66 -27.51 -42.92
C HIS A 940 3.02 -26.08 -43.35
N LYS A 941 3.92 -25.41 -42.62
CA LYS A 941 4.42 -24.04 -42.88
C LYS A 941 5.91 -23.99 -43.25
N ALA A 942 6.65 -25.09 -43.04
CA ALA A 942 8.08 -25.17 -43.30
C ALA A 942 8.52 -24.82 -44.75
N SER A 943 7.66 -25.00 -45.75
CA SER A 943 7.94 -24.58 -47.14
C SER A 943 7.75 -23.08 -47.33
N GLU A 944 6.70 -22.50 -46.75
CA GLU A 944 6.39 -21.07 -46.79
C GLU A 944 7.50 -20.28 -46.05
N PHE A 945 7.96 -20.80 -44.91
CA PHE A 945 9.11 -20.28 -44.19
C PHE A 945 10.38 -20.23 -45.06
N ALA A 946 10.69 -21.32 -45.78
CA ALA A 946 11.87 -21.38 -46.63
C ALA A 946 11.83 -20.35 -47.77
N GLU A 947 10.65 -20.13 -48.39
CA GLU A 947 10.50 -19.07 -49.40
C GLU A 947 10.67 -17.66 -48.82
N ILE A 948 10.19 -17.39 -47.60
CA ILE A 948 10.42 -16.12 -46.91
C ILE A 948 11.91 -15.94 -46.57
N MET A 949 12.59 -17.01 -46.13
CA MET A 949 14.02 -16.97 -45.80
C MET A 949 14.90 -16.74 -47.03
N GLU A 950 14.64 -17.45 -48.14
CA GLU A 950 15.42 -17.31 -49.38
C GLU A 950 15.17 -15.96 -50.08
N SER A 951 13.92 -15.47 -50.11
CA SER A 951 13.57 -14.21 -50.78
C SER A 951 14.16 -12.96 -50.11
N LEU A 952 14.34 -12.98 -48.78
CA LEU A 952 15.00 -11.93 -47.99
C LEU A 952 16.46 -12.26 -47.64
N GLN A 953 17.02 -13.30 -48.28
CA GLN A 953 18.44 -13.70 -48.21
C GLN A 953 18.98 -13.97 -46.79
N TYR A 954 18.16 -14.53 -45.89
CA TYR A 954 18.61 -14.95 -44.56
C TYR A 954 19.55 -16.16 -44.64
N ASN A 955 20.59 -16.18 -43.79
CA ASN A 955 21.36 -17.40 -43.52
C ASN A 955 20.68 -18.22 -42.41
N TYR A 956 20.41 -19.51 -42.64
CA TYR A 956 19.76 -20.36 -41.64
C TYR A 956 20.16 -21.84 -41.72
N ILE A 957 19.96 -22.56 -40.61
CA ILE A 957 20.20 -24.02 -40.47
C ILE A 957 19.07 -24.70 -39.68
N VAL A 958 18.91 -26.02 -39.81
CA VAL A 958 17.96 -26.81 -39.00
C VAL A 958 18.68 -27.34 -37.76
N LYS A 959 18.19 -26.96 -36.56
CA LYS A 959 18.71 -27.39 -35.24
C LYS A 959 18.07 -28.70 -34.76
N ILE A 960 16.76 -28.86 -34.94
CA ILE A 960 16.00 -30.06 -34.51
C ILE A 960 15.07 -30.49 -35.65
N ALA A 961 15.06 -31.78 -35.99
CA ALA A 961 14.35 -32.29 -37.16
C ALA A 961 12.93 -32.85 -36.89
N ASN A 962 12.65 -33.25 -35.65
CA ASN A 962 11.33 -33.65 -35.16
C ASN A 962 11.26 -33.41 -33.65
N VAL A 963 10.36 -32.54 -33.18
CA VAL A 963 10.26 -32.20 -31.75
C VAL A 963 9.58 -33.31 -30.91
N GLN A 964 8.80 -34.21 -31.51
CA GLN A 964 8.12 -35.27 -30.75
C GLN A 964 9.06 -36.20 -29.96
N GLU A 965 10.25 -36.50 -30.49
CA GLU A 965 11.20 -37.42 -29.84
C GLU A 965 11.74 -36.90 -28.49
N LEU A 966 11.43 -35.66 -28.14
CA LEU A 966 11.73 -35.03 -26.85
C LEU A 966 10.55 -35.13 -25.88
N VAL A 967 9.31 -35.04 -26.37
CA VAL A 967 8.07 -34.96 -25.57
C VAL A 967 7.65 -36.30 -24.96
N ASP A 968 7.85 -37.43 -25.67
CA ASP A 968 7.45 -38.78 -25.22
C ASP A 968 8.16 -39.29 -23.94
N LYS A 969 9.02 -38.48 -23.31
CA LYS A 969 9.86 -38.86 -22.16
C LYS A 969 9.31 -38.44 -20.79
N GLN A 970 8.16 -37.76 -20.71
CA GLN A 970 7.78 -36.94 -19.54
C GLN A 970 6.30 -37.08 -19.09
N ASP A 971 5.75 -38.28 -18.91
CA ASP A 971 4.35 -38.47 -18.43
C ASP A 971 4.22 -38.90 -16.95
N PRO A 972 3.66 -38.08 -16.04
CA PRO A 972 3.56 -38.41 -14.61
C PRO A 972 2.48 -39.43 -14.20
N ALA A 973 1.58 -39.85 -15.10
CA ALA A 973 0.34 -40.59 -14.77
C ALA A 973 0.51 -42.04 -14.23
N ASN A 974 1.70 -42.43 -13.78
CA ASN A 974 2.03 -43.76 -13.24
C ASN A 974 2.63 -43.75 -11.81
N GLN A 975 2.75 -42.60 -11.15
CA GLN A 975 3.38 -42.50 -9.82
C GLN A 975 2.41 -42.89 -8.67
N PRO A 976 2.76 -43.87 -7.79
CA PRO A 976 1.96 -44.23 -6.63
C PRO A 976 2.30 -43.39 -5.38
N ARG A 977 1.71 -43.71 -4.21
CA ARG A 977 1.97 -43.08 -2.89
C ARG A 977 3.37 -43.40 -2.31
N ASN A 978 4.42 -43.28 -3.12
CA ASN A 978 5.79 -43.62 -2.74
C ASN A 978 6.78 -42.65 -3.40
N THR A 979 6.41 -41.37 -3.46
CA THR A 979 7.24 -40.27 -3.99
C THR A 979 8.47 -40.04 -3.11
N GLY A 980 9.57 -39.67 -3.76
CA GLY A 980 10.86 -39.40 -3.13
C GLY A 980 10.82 -38.19 -2.20
N PHE A 981 11.75 -38.14 -1.23
CA PHE A 981 11.80 -37.08 -0.22
C PHE A 981 11.90 -35.67 -0.82
N TRP A 982 12.60 -35.52 -1.96
CA TRP A 982 12.76 -34.25 -2.71
C TRP A 982 11.81 -34.10 -3.91
N GLU A 983 10.78 -34.94 -4.06
CA GLU A 983 9.74 -34.80 -5.09
C GLU A 983 8.54 -33.96 -4.61
N ARG A 984 8.67 -33.34 -3.43
CA ARG A 984 7.70 -32.45 -2.77
C ARG A 984 8.43 -31.62 -1.71
N TYR A 985 7.81 -30.54 -1.26
CA TYR A 985 8.25 -29.86 -0.04
C TYR A 985 7.94 -30.71 1.21
N GLN A 986 8.79 -30.60 2.22
CA GLN A 986 8.78 -31.41 3.42
C GLN A 986 8.33 -30.58 4.63
N THR A 987 7.55 -31.15 5.55
CA THR A 987 7.19 -30.45 6.78
C THR A 987 8.36 -30.45 7.77
N MET A 988 8.30 -29.59 8.81
CA MET A 988 9.34 -29.54 9.86
C MET A 988 9.59 -30.92 10.50
N ASP A 989 8.54 -31.71 10.72
CA ASP A 989 8.63 -33.05 11.33
C ASP A 989 9.26 -34.09 10.38
N GLU A 990 9.09 -33.92 9.07
CA GLU A 990 9.70 -34.77 8.04
C GLU A 990 11.18 -34.46 7.86
N ILE A 991 11.57 -33.18 7.88
CA ILE A 991 12.97 -32.73 7.91
C ILE A 991 13.65 -33.29 9.16
N ASN A 992 13.04 -33.11 10.34
CA ASN A 992 13.53 -33.67 11.60
C ASN A 992 13.73 -35.18 11.53
N THR A 993 12.72 -35.91 11.04
CA THR A 993 12.76 -37.38 10.90
C THR A 993 13.85 -37.85 9.95
N TRP A 994 14.05 -37.16 8.82
CA TRP A 994 15.14 -37.45 7.88
C TRP A 994 16.52 -37.13 8.48
N MET A 995 16.66 -36.04 9.23
CA MET A 995 17.92 -35.72 9.93
C MET A 995 18.32 -36.82 10.91
N ASP A 996 17.38 -37.32 11.71
CA ASP A 996 17.64 -38.42 12.66
C ASP A 996 18.00 -39.75 11.93
N GLN A 997 17.44 -40.00 10.75
CA GLN A 997 17.83 -41.13 9.90
C GLN A 997 19.25 -40.98 9.32
N MET A 998 19.63 -39.78 8.87
CA MET A 998 20.97 -39.50 8.36
C MET A 998 22.04 -39.60 9.46
N LEU A 999 21.74 -39.10 10.67
CA LEU A 999 22.60 -39.24 11.84
C LEU A 999 22.81 -40.72 12.24
N ALA A 1000 21.75 -41.53 12.21
CA ALA A 1000 21.82 -42.95 12.53
C ALA A 1000 22.62 -43.77 11.50
N GLN A 1001 22.62 -43.36 10.22
CA GLN A 1001 23.32 -44.06 9.13
C GLN A 1001 24.76 -43.57 8.92
N HIS A 1002 25.04 -42.28 9.15
CA HIS A 1002 26.29 -41.61 8.81
C HIS A 1002 26.95 -40.88 9.98
N GLY A 1003 26.65 -41.28 11.23
CA GLY A 1003 27.22 -40.72 12.46
C GLY A 1003 28.75 -40.85 12.62
N ASN A 1004 29.45 -41.41 11.63
CA ASN A 1004 30.91 -41.39 11.51
C ASN A 1004 31.45 -40.13 10.79
N VAL A 1005 30.57 -39.34 10.16
CA VAL A 1005 30.89 -38.06 9.47
C VAL A 1005 29.91 -36.95 9.81
N LEU A 1006 28.66 -37.27 10.18
CA LEU A 1006 27.67 -36.32 10.69
C LEU A 1006 27.65 -36.30 12.22
N THR A 1007 27.72 -35.11 12.79
CA THR A 1007 27.49 -34.83 14.21
C THR A 1007 26.24 -33.95 14.35
N PRO A 1008 25.28 -34.26 15.25
CA PRO A 1008 24.11 -33.41 15.45
C PRO A 1008 24.52 -32.12 16.15
N ILE A 1009 23.99 -30.99 15.68
CA ILE A 1009 24.19 -29.68 16.33
C ILE A 1009 22.84 -28.95 16.50
N THR A 1010 22.77 -28.16 17.56
CA THR A 1010 21.68 -27.24 17.86
C THR A 1010 22.32 -25.97 18.39
N TYR A 1011 21.91 -24.80 17.89
CA TYR A 1011 22.44 -23.52 18.39
C TYR A 1011 21.56 -22.85 19.44
N GLY A 1012 20.27 -23.22 19.51
CA GLY A 1012 19.28 -22.63 20.39
C GLY A 1012 17.88 -23.20 20.16
N ASN A 1013 16.91 -22.60 20.82
CA ASN A 1013 15.48 -22.81 20.55
C ASN A 1013 14.85 -21.53 20.01
N SER A 1014 13.79 -21.66 19.23
CA SER A 1014 12.94 -20.55 18.78
C SER A 1014 12.01 -19.99 19.87
N TYR A 1015 11.24 -18.96 19.55
CA TYR A 1015 10.30 -18.30 20.47
C TYR A 1015 9.18 -19.22 21.01
N GLU A 1016 8.58 -20.06 20.16
CA GLU A 1016 7.59 -21.07 20.54
C GLU A 1016 8.25 -22.39 21.02
N MET A 1017 9.57 -22.36 21.28
CA MET A 1017 10.43 -23.37 21.95
C MET A 1017 10.81 -24.63 21.14
N GLU A 1018 10.71 -24.59 19.81
CA GLU A 1018 11.22 -25.65 18.92
C GLU A 1018 12.77 -25.58 18.83
N PRO A 1019 13.52 -26.71 18.91
CA PRO A 1019 14.97 -26.69 18.82
C PRO A 1019 15.45 -26.43 17.38
N ILE A 1020 16.41 -25.51 17.22
CA ILE A 1020 16.94 -25.14 15.90
C ILE A 1020 18.11 -26.08 15.56
N ARG A 1021 17.82 -27.11 14.75
CA ARG A 1021 18.72 -28.25 14.48
C ARG A 1021 19.51 -28.09 13.18
N GLY A 1022 20.72 -28.65 13.18
CA GLY A 1022 21.59 -28.74 12.01
C GLY A 1022 22.57 -29.91 12.10
N PHE A 1023 23.49 -29.96 11.13
CA PHE A 1023 24.60 -30.89 11.10
C PHE A 1023 25.95 -30.16 11.18
N LEU A 1024 26.91 -30.76 11.88
CA LEU A 1024 28.32 -30.63 11.55
C LEU A 1024 28.72 -31.86 10.74
N MET A 1025 29.03 -31.68 9.45
CA MET A 1025 29.62 -32.71 8.61
C MET A 1025 31.14 -32.53 8.55
N SER A 1026 31.89 -33.54 8.95
CA SER A 1026 33.36 -33.55 8.89
C SER A 1026 33.88 -34.93 8.52
N TYR A 1027 34.67 -35.01 7.44
CA TYR A 1027 35.41 -36.22 7.07
C TYR A 1027 36.80 -36.27 7.70
N ARG A 1028 37.37 -35.11 8.09
CA ARG A 1028 38.73 -34.97 8.63
C ARG A 1028 38.78 -33.78 9.58
N SER A 1029 39.12 -34.03 10.84
CA SER A 1029 39.23 -32.99 11.86
C SER A 1029 40.31 -31.95 11.50
N GLY A 1030 39.94 -30.66 11.59
CA GLY A 1030 40.85 -29.54 11.37
C GLY A 1030 40.83 -28.97 9.94
N ASN A 1031 39.82 -29.30 9.14
CA ASN A 1031 39.55 -28.60 7.89
C ASN A 1031 39.14 -27.13 8.15
N PRO A 1032 39.30 -26.21 7.18
CA PRO A 1032 38.57 -24.94 7.17
C PRO A 1032 37.06 -25.19 7.07
N ALA A 1033 36.23 -24.33 7.66
CA ALA A 1033 34.80 -24.57 7.73
C ALA A 1033 33.96 -23.66 6.82
N ILE A 1034 32.85 -24.20 6.31
CA ILE A 1034 31.82 -23.48 5.55
C ILE A 1034 30.52 -23.51 6.36
N PHE A 1035 29.84 -22.38 6.47
CA PHE A 1035 28.58 -22.24 7.18
C PHE A 1035 27.43 -21.99 6.21
N ILE A 1036 26.36 -22.78 6.32
CA ILE A 1036 25.11 -22.63 5.56
C ILE A 1036 23.95 -22.48 6.54
N GLU A 1037 23.20 -21.39 6.40
CA GLU A 1037 21.84 -21.27 6.92
C GLU A 1037 20.81 -21.26 5.79
N SER A 1038 19.58 -21.63 6.12
CA SER A 1038 18.46 -21.70 5.19
C SER A 1038 17.15 -21.46 5.92
N ASN A 1039 16.15 -20.98 5.19
CA ASN A 1039 14.81 -20.64 5.69
C ASN A 1039 14.88 -19.82 7.00
N ILE A 1040 15.71 -18.76 6.97
CA ILE A 1040 15.74 -17.74 8.02
C ILE A 1040 14.46 -16.90 7.95
N HIS A 1041 13.99 -16.56 6.75
CA HIS A 1041 12.58 -16.21 6.59
C HIS A 1041 11.75 -17.49 6.61
N ALA A 1042 10.79 -17.52 7.52
CA ALA A 1042 9.88 -18.62 7.72
C ALA A 1042 8.70 -18.56 6.73
N ARG A 1043 8.92 -19.00 5.49
CA ARG A 1043 7.94 -18.91 4.39
C ARG A 1043 7.95 -20.13 3.48
#